data_AF-A0A969K0D7-F1
#
_entry.id   AF-A0A969K0D7-F1
#
_cell.length_a   1.000
_cell.length_b   1.000
_cell.length_c   1.000
_cell.angle_alpha   90.00
_cell.angle_beta   90.00
_cell.angle_gamma   90.00
#
_symmetry.space_group_name_H-M   'P 1'
#
loop_
_entity.id
_entity.type
_entity.pdbx_description
1 polymer ?
#
loop_
_entity_poly.entity_id
_entity_poly.type
_entity_poly.pdbx_seq_one_letter_code
_entity_poly.pdbx_strand_id
1 'polypeptide(L)'
;LRWQAVNGEAMGLARFVEWVVGGRFQGALQLRAWLHDPTRYEIVGRLFVQDWGWWNLALAGLGLLFNLWRRWQTAVILLITWLGYTFYALNYYVPDLAVFLIPAQLVVGICWGVGLYAVGVLFQRGRQRWAWPDLSPLLFTFLLLPTILLAVSHWQANDQSATNPLERWGRAVLALPLAEGAAILADSEKIAPLLYLQAAEGLRPDLDISVWPDEAAYRAQVDGRIAQGQSVYLARTLPGLQGIYHLRSLGPLTEVSPNPITQLPNYLITQLPTTHFGPLTLLAYSLEPVAAVDEGSTGVTLYWQAAEAVNDVLHVSVRVIDGVGENGRQAIIGQHPANNFYPTNAWQPGEIVPDYHLLPRTAVTSNTALTVQVAVAPPFTPADQLSWQDVAVIETADDDTWSPTPNRLLRAQVGENLISGATFPEKIRPQAPLSLLLTGFGTADAALHLRLRPVTTIPISNPEFPPPSPIHPLHIWNGYLDSDLPPGLYDIIGSAEEASDIDCVDGRCRTSASYCGWMSPGRQGCVLGQVEISGVALPETAVNYADQIALLDVTTSETVLSAGGSLEVQFNWLALADMAADYTLFLQVVDAQDRIVGQVDSWPVQGTRPTSGWQPGETIPDSYTIPLSPEMPPGDYRLLVGWYLLADGRRLPLLDGRVRP
;
A
#
# COMPACT_ATOMS: atom_id res chain seq x y z
N LEU A 1 -6.91 35.73 16.41
CA LEU A 1 -6.06 35.31 17.55
C LEU A 1 -6.94 34.50 18.52
N ARG A 2 -6.87 33.17 18.45
CA ARG A 2 -7.78 32.24 19.14
C ARG A 2 -7.48 32.09 20.64
N TRP A 3 -6.71 32.97 21.27
CA TRP A 3 -6.16 32.71 22.61
C TRP A 3 -7.21 32.47 23.70
N GLN A 4 -8.27 33.27 23.73
CA GLN A 4 -9.40 33.09 24.65
C GLN A 4 -10.21 31.83 24.31
N ALA A 5 -10.27 31.44 23.04
CA ALA A 5 -10.87 30.19 22.60
C ALA A 5 -9.98 28.95 22.88
N VAL A 6 -8.67 29.14 23.07
CA VAL A 6 -7.70 28.05 23.33
C VAL A 6 -7.49 27.84 24.83
N ASN A 7 -7.41 28.92 25.62
CA ASN A 7 -7.04 28.84 27.05
C ASN A 7 -8.08 29.46 28.00
N GLY A 8 -9.23 29.93 27.49
CA GLY A 8 -10.29 30.53 28.32
C GLY A 8 -9.97 31.92 28.89
N GLU A 9 -8.80 32.48 28.60
CA GLU A 9 -8.33 33.76 29.13
C GLU A 9 -7.83 34.71 28.04
N ALA A 10 -7.81 36.01 28.33
CA ALA A 10 -7.19 37.00 27.44
C ALA A 10 -5.67 36.86 27.44
N MET A 11 -5.04 37.02 26.27
CA MET A 11 -3.57 36.93 26.15
C MET A 11 -2.92 38.19 26.74
N GLY A 12 -2.21 38.04 27.86
CA GLY A 12 -1.36 39.12 28.38
C GLY A 12 -0.20 39.45 27.44
N LEU A 13 0.27 40.70 27.43
CA LEU A 13 1.35 41.18 26.55
C LEU A 13 2.63 40.35 26.67
N ALA A 14 3.02 39.97 27.89
CA ALA A 14 4.21 39.14 28.11
C ALA A 14 4.08 37.78 27.40
N ARG A 15 2.91 37.15 27.50
CA ARG A 15 2.62 35.84 26.88
C ARG A 15 2.44 35.96 25.37
N PHE A 16 1.93 37.09 24.88
CA PHE A 16 1.93 37.42 23.46
C PHE A 16 3.36 37.54 22.93
N VAL A 17 4.24 38.28 23.61
CA VAL A 17 5.64 38.42 23.22
C VAL A 17 6.36 37.07 23.27
N GLU A 18 6.17 36.30 24.33
CA GLU A 18 6.69 34.94 24.44
C GLU A 18 6.21 34.06 23.27
N TRP A 19 4.93 34.15 22.88
CA TRP A 19 4.39 33.38 21.76
C TRP A 19 4.95 33.83 20.40
N VAL A 20 4.95 35.13 20.13
CA VAL A 20 5.39 35.71 18.85
C VAL A 20 6.88 35.50 18.61
N VAL A 21 7.69 35.56 19.68
CA VAL A 21 9.14 35.34 19.60
C VAL A 21 9.48 33.84 19.68
N GLY A 22 8.48 32.96 19.85
CA GLY A 22 8.71 31.53 19.98
C GLY A 22 9.50 31.17 21.25
N GLY A 23 9.26 31.89 22.36
CA GLY A 23 9.93 31.74 23.64
C GLY A 23 9.98 30.30 24.17
N ARG A 24 8.93 29.51 23.89
CA ARG A 24 8.86 28.08 24.23
C ARG A 24 9.86 27.19 23.45
N PHE A 25 10.40 27.69 22.33
CA PHE A 25 11.39 27.01 21.50
C PHE A 25 12.82 27.52 21.73
N GLN A 26 13.05 28.36 22.76
CA GLN A 26 14.39 28.87 23.06
C GLN A 26 15.42 27.77 23.32
N GLY A 27 15.01 26.61 23.86
CA GLY A 27 15.90 25.47 24.04
C GLY A 27 16.45 24.88 22.74
N ALA A 28 15.73 25.05 21.62
CA ALA A 28 16.16 24.60 20.30
C ALA A 28 17.13 25.60 19.64
N LEU A 29 17.11 26.88 20.03
CA LEU A 29 17.99 27.90 19.47
C LEU A 29 19.27 28.07 20.30
N GLN A 30 20.36 27.49 19.81
CA GLN A 30 21.66 27.52 20.46
C GLN A 30 22.60 28.46 19.70
N LEU A 31 22.63 29.75 20.05
CA LEU A 31 23.37 30.81 19.33
C LEU A 31 24.89 30.61 19.19
N ARG A 32 25.47 29.64 19.93
CA ARG A 32 26.90 29.29 19.87
C ARG A 32 27.15 27.94 19.21
N ALA A 33 26.13 27.23 18.74
CA ALA A 33 26.29 25.91 18.15
C ALA A 33 27.20 25.95 16.92
N TRP A 34 27.10 27.01 16.11
CA TRP A 34 28.00 27.23 14.97
C TRP A 34 29.50 27.29 15.33
N LEU A 35 29.88 27.51 16.59
CA LEU A 35 31.29 27.50 17.04
C LEU A 35 31.74 26.15 17.61
N HIS A 36 30.79 25.32 18.07
CA HIS A 36 31.09 24.17 18.92
C HIS A 36 30.62 22.84 18.32
N ASP A 37 29.74 22.87 17.33
CA ASP A 37 29.23 21.69 16.64
C ASP A 37 29.58 21.74 15.14
N PRO A 38 30.76 21.22 14.73
CA PRO A 38 31.19 21.27 13.34
C PRO A 38 30.31 20.42 12.42
N THR A 39 29.58 19.43 12.95
CA THR A 39 28.68 18.57 12.14
C THR A 39 27.55 19.37 11.50
N ARG A 40 27.17 20.50 12.09
CA ARG A 40 26.14 21.41 11.54
C ARG A 40 26.51 21.95 10.17
N TYR A 41 27.78 22.26 9.95
CA TYR A 41 28.25 22.72 8.64
C TYR A 41 28.17 21.62 7.59
N GLU A 42 28.45 20.38 7.99
CA GLU A 42 28.32 19.23 7.10
C GLU A 42 26.87 18.98 6.70
N ILE A 43 25.93 19.05 7.65
CA ILE A 43 24.49 18.91 7.40
C ILE A 43 24.01 20.03 6.45
N VAL A 44 24.24 21.30 6.81
CA VAL A 44 23.77 22.45 6.02
C VAL A 44 24.45 22.48 4.65
N GLY A 45 25.75 22.20 4.57
CA GLY A 45 26.49 22.13 3.31
C GLY A 45 25.98 21.02 2.39
N ARG A 46 25.71 19.83 2.96
CA ARG A 46 25.10 18.72 2.23
C ARG A 46 23.75 19.09 1.63
N LEU A 47 22.90 19.82 2.36
CA LEU A 47 21.60 20.28 1.83
C LEU A 47 21.77 21.20 0.61
N PHE A 48 22.69 22.16 0.65
CA PHE A 48 22.97 22.99 -0.53
C PHE A 48 23.52 22.19 -1.71
N VAL A 49 24.40 21.22 -1.45
CA VAL A 49 24.98 20.36 -2.50
C VAL A 49 23.94 19.39 -3.07
N GLN A 50 23.03 18.88 -2.25
CA GLN A 50 21.94 18.02 -2.68
C GLN A 50 20.98 18.78 -3.60
N ASP A 51 20.57 20.00 -3.20
CA ASP A 51 19.58 20.79 -3.94
C ASP A 51 20.14 21.43 -5.23
N TRP A 52 21.42 21.80 -5.26
CA TRP A 52 22.01 22.53 -6.39
C TRP A 52 23.12 21.77 -7.11
N GLY A 53 23.81 20.84 -6.45
CA GLY A 53 25.03 20.24 -6.98
C GLY A 53 26.20 21.23 -7.08
N TRP A 54 27.43 20.70 -7.12
CA TRP A 54 28.64 21.52 -7.15
C TRP A 54 28.73 22.47 -8.35
N TRP A 55 28.25 22.03 -9.52
CA TRP A 55 28.27 22.84 -10.74
C TRP A 55 27.42 24.12 -10.62
N ASN A 56 26.16 23.99 -10.17
CA ASN A 56 25.28 25.15 -10.06
C ASN A 56 25.69 26.06 -8.90
N LEU A 57 26.26 25.51 -7.81
CA LEU A 57 26.86 26.30 -6.74
C LEU A 57 28.06 27.11 -7.24
N ALA A 58 28.90 26.55 -8.11
CA ALA A 58 30.02 27.28 -8.72
C ALA A 58 29.52 28.44 -9.60
N LEU A 59 28.46 28.21 -10.40
CA LEU A 59 27.81 29.28 -11.17
C LEU A 59 27.18 30.34 -10.26
N ALA A 60 26.56 29.96 -9.14
CA ALA A 60 26.04 30.90 -8.16
C ALA A 60 27.15 31.75 -7.54
N GLY A 61 28.30 31.14 -7.20
CA GLY A 61 29.49 31.85 -6.74
C GLY A 61 29.99 32.87 -7.77
N LEU A 62 30.05 32.49 -9.05
CA LEU A 62 30.39 33.42 -10.14
C LEU A 62 29.40 34.58 -10.24
N GLY A 63 28.11 34.33 -10.09
CA GLY A 63 27.07 35.36 -10.10
C GLY A 63 27.19 36.33 -8.92
N LEU A 64 27.51 35.84 -7.73
CA LEU A 64 27.79 36.67 -6.57
C LEU A 64 29.01 37.56 -6.80
N LEU A 65 30.12 37.01 -7.31
CA LEU A 65 31.34 37.75 -7.64
C LEU A 65 31.08 38.81 -8.73
N PHE A 66 30.32 38.45 -9.75
CA PHE A 66 29.94 39.36 -10.82
C PHE A 66 29.09 40.53 -10.29
N ASN A 67 28.13 40.25 -9.40
CA ASN A 67 27.37 41.28 -8.72
C ASN A 67 28.22 42.12 -7.78
N LEU A 68 29.18 41.55 -7.04
CA LEU A 68 30.11 42.32 -6.21
C LEU A 68 30.89 43.34 -7.07
N TRP A 69 31.27 42.95 -8.28
CA TRP A 69 31.98 43.85 -9.20
C TRP A 69 31.07 44.91 -9.84
N ARG A 70 29.83 44.55 -10.21
CA ARG A 70 28.95 45.43 -11.02
C ARG A 70 27.91 46.20 -10.20
N ARG A 71 27.40 45.61 -9.12
CA ARG A 71 26.30 46.06 -8.26
C ARG A 71 26.51 45.59 -6.82
N TRP A 72 27.56 46.09 -6.17
CA TRP A 72 27.99 45.61 -4.86
C TRP A 72 26.90 45.70 -3.78
N GLN A 73 26.01 46.70 -3.85
CA GLN A 73 24.89 46.84 -2.91
C GLN A 73 23.94 45.63 -2.98
N THR A 74 23.62 45.18 -4.19
CA THR A 74 22.77 44.00 -4.40
C THR A 74 23.46 42.74 -3.88
N ALA A 75 24.76 42.59 -4.14
CA ALA A 75 25.53 41.46 -3.63
C ALA A 75 25.54 41.42 -2.09
N VAL A 76 25.72 42.57 -1.43
CA VAL A 76 25.72 42.67 0.03
C VAL A 76 24.35 42.28 0.61
N ILE A 77 23.25 42.76 0.02
CA ILE A 77 21.90 42.39 0.48
C ILE A 77 21.67 40.88 0.34
N LEU A 78 22.02 40.30 -0.80
CA LEU A 78 21.90 38.85 -1.03
C LEU A 78 22.77 38.07 -0.04
N LEU A 79 24.02 38.50 0.17
CA LEU A 79 24.94 37.83 1.07
C LEU A 79 24.47 37.89 2.54
N ILE A 80 24.03 39.05 3.02
CA ILE A 80 23.49 39.20 4.38
C ILE A 80 22.25 38.32 4.56
N THR A 81 21.36 38.29 3.56
CA THR A 81 20.16 37.45 3.59
C THR A 81 20.52 35.97 3.68
N TRP A 82 21.41 35.50 2.80
CA TRP A 82 21.88 34.11 2.79
C TRP A 82 22.59 33.75 4.10
N LEU A 83 23.49 34.61 4.58
CA LEU A 83 24.20 34.41 5.85
C LEU A 83 23.23 34.37 7.03
N GLY A 84 22.21 35.22 7.05
CA GLY A 84 21.22 35.28 8.14
C GLY A 84 20.45 33.96 8.29
N TYR A 85 19.89 33.45 7.20
CA TYR A 85 19.15 32.18 7.23
C TYR A 85 20.07 30.97 7.45
N THR A 86 21.26 30.97 6.85
CA THR A 86 22.26 29.91 7.06
C THR A 86 22.75 29.91 8.52
N PHE A 87 22.99 31.08 9.10
CA PHE A 87 23.36 31.22 10.50
C PHE A 87 22.23 30.74 11.42
N TYR A 88 20.99 31.12 11.13
CA TYR A 88 19.84 30.63 11.89
C TYR A 88 19.76 29.09 11.84
N ALA A 89 19.86 28.52 10.64
CA ALA A 89 19.86 27.07 10.45
C ALA A 89 21.03 26.41 11.20
N LEU A 90 22.25 26.94 11.17
CA LEU A 90 23.37 26.36 11.93
C LEU A 90 23.10 26.28 13.44
N ASN A 91 22.30 27.20 13.98
CA ASN A 91 22.05 27.34 15.41
C ASN A 91 20.70 26.78 15.90
N TYR A 92 19.83 26.30 15.00
CA TYR A 92 18.47 25.86 15.35
C TYR A 92 18.31 24.34 15.28
N TYR A 93 18.09 23.68 16.43
CA TYR A 93 17.98 22.23 16.59
C TYR A 93 16.55 21.75 16.40
N VAL A 94 16.20 21.45 15.16
CA VAL A 94 14.93 20.84 14.77
C VAL A 94 15.13 19.76 13.70
N PRO A 95 14.27 18.73 13.62
CA PRO A 95 14.34 17.70 12.60
C PRO A 95 14.25 18.25 11.16
N ASP A 96 13.34 19.20 10.92
CA ASP A 96 13.03 19.71 9.59
C ASP A 96 13.87 20.95 9.20
N LEU A 97 15.18 20.86 9.43
CA LEU A 97 16.10 21.98 9.24
C LEU A 97 16.04 22.60 7.83
N ALA A 98 15.80 21.78 6.80
CA ALA A 98 15.77 22.20 5.40
C ALA A 98 14.72 23.29 5.12
N VAL A 99 13.58 23.28 5.82
CA VAL A 99 12.49 24.26 5.64
C VAL A 99 12.98 25.68 5.93
N PHE A 100 13.85 25.84 6.92
CA PHE A 100 14.41 27.13 7.31
C PHE A 100 15.48 27.65 6.35
N LEU A 101 15.98 26.80 5.45
CA LEU A 101 16.93 27.17 4.41
C LEU A 101 16.25 27.62 3.11
N ILE A 102 14.94 27.45 2.93
CA ILE A 102 14.22 27.84 1.70
C ILE A 102 14.56 29.28 1.24
N PRO A 103 14.58 30.31 2.12
CA PRO A 103 14.96 31.65 1.70
C PRO A 103 16.44 31.77 1.28
N ALA A 104 17.33 31.00 1.90
CA ALA A 104 18.74 30.92 1.49
C ALA A 104 18.87 30.23 0.13
N GLN A 105 18.10 29.18 -0.14
CA GLN A 105 18.06 28.51 -1.44
C GLN A 105 17.60 29.47 -2.56
N LEU A 106 16.61 30.33 -2.29
CA LEU A 106 16.18 31.35 -3.24
C LEU A 106 17.32 32.33 -3.59
N VAL A 107 18.12 32.75 -2.60
CA VAL A 107 19.29 33.60 -2.86
C VAL A 107 20.32 32.89 -3.75
N VAL A 108 20.58 31.59 -3.51
CA VAL A 108 21.46 30.79 -4.37
C VAL A 108 20.92 30.75 -5.79
N GLY A 109 19.61 30.57 -6.00
CA GLY A 109 19.00 30.59 -7.32
C GLY A 109 19.12 31.92 -8.06
N ILE A 110 18.95 33.05 -7.34
CA ILE A 110 19.18 34.38 -7.91
C ILE A 110 20.64 34.53 -8.34
N CYS A 111 21.59 34.16 -7.47
CA CYS A 111 23.01 34.20 -7.78
C CYS A 111 23.37 33.28 -8.95
N TRP A 112 22.80 32.09 -9.04
CA TRP A 112 22.98 31.15 -10.15
C TRP A 112 22.53 31.76 -11.48
N GLY A 113 21.34 32.37 -11.53
CA GLY A 113 20.85 33.05 -12.73
C GLY A 113 21.74 34.22 -13.17
N VAL A 114 22.26 34.99 -12.21
CA VAL A 114 23.26 36.04 -12.49
C VAL A 114 24.58 35.44 -12.99
N GLY A 115 24.98 34.28 -12.48
CA GLY A 115 26.16 33.54 -12.93
C GLY A 115 26.08 33.15 -14.40
N LEU A 116 24.94 32.59 -14.81
CA LEU A 116 24.67 32.28 -16.22
C LEU A 116 24.76 33.54 -17.10
N TYR A 117 24.15 34.64 -16.66
CA TYR A 117 24.23 35.92 -17.36
C TYR A 117 25.67 36.43 -17.46
N ALA A 118 26.45 36.33 -16.39
CA ALA A 118 27.84 36.77 -16.35
C ALA A 118 28.70 36.01 -17.36
N VAL A 119 28.55 34.69 -17.45
CA VAL A 119 29.23 33.86 -18.45
C VAL A 119 28.84 34.29 -19.87
N GLY A 120 27.55 34.54 -20.12
CA GLY A 120 27.07 35.05 -21.41
C GLY A 120 27.69 36.39 -21.81
N VAL A 121 27.77 37.36 -20.88
CA VAL A 121 28.41 38.67 -21.12
C VAL A 121 29.89 38.53 -21.45
N LEU A 122 30.61 37.68 -20.71
CA LEU A 122 32.05 37.44 -20.94
C LEU A 122 32.27 36.76 -22.30
N PHE A 123 31.44 35.77 -22.64
CA PHE A 123 31.48 35.10 -23.93
C PHE A 123 31.23 36.07 -25.09
N GLN A 124 30.20 36.93 -25.00
CA GLN A 124 29.92 37.93 -26.04
C GLN A 124 31.08 38.92 -26.23
N ARG A 125 31.73 39.36 -25.15
CA ARG A 125 32.92 40.23 -25.23
C ARG A 125 34.10 39.53 -25.90
N GLY A 126 34.37 38.28 -25.53
CA GLY A 126 35.41 37.46 -26.16
C GLY A 126 35.14 37.25 -27.65
N ARG A 127 33.88 36.92 -27.98
CA ARG A 127 33.41 36.77 -29.36
C ARG A 127 33.65 38.03 -30.19
N GLN A 128 33.26 39.20 -29.69
CA GLN A 128 33.49 40.48 -30.39
C GLN A 128 34.99 40.77 -30.58
N ARG A 129 35.82 40.37 -29.61
CA ARG A 129 37.28 40.59 -29.65
C ARG A 129 38.01 39.66 -30.63
N TRP A 130 37.54 38.42 -30.78
CA TRP A 130 38.22 37.37 -31.57
C TRP A 130 37.42 36.86 -32.78
N ALA A 131 36.29 37.51 -33.10
CA ALA A 131 35.44 37.22 -34.26
C ALA A 131 34.94 35.76 -34.35
N TRP A 132 34.61 35.14 -33.23
CA TRP A 132 34.07 33.77 -33.19
C TRP A 132 32.61 33.67 -33.70
N PRO A 133 32.18 32.52 -34.22
CA PRO A 133 30.78 32.27 -34.54
C PRO A 133 29.89 32.39 -33.29
N ASP A 134 28.59 32.68 -33.48
CA ASP A 134 27.64 32.72 -32.38
C ASP A 134 27.33 31.31 -31.87
N LEU A 135 27.98 30.91 -30.77
CA LEU A 135 27.70 29.65 -30.08
C LEU A 135 26.93 29.86 -28.78
N SER A 136 26.32 31.03 -28.58
CA SER A 136 25.59 31.34 -27.34
C SER A 136 24.52 30.29 -27.02
N PRO A 137 23.70 29.79 -27.97
CA PRO A 137 22.73 28.73 -27.70
C PRO A 137 23.38 27.45 -27.16
N LEU A 138 24.47 26.99 -27.78
CA LEU A 138 25.20 25.79 -27.34
C LEU A 138 25.82 25.98 -25.96
N LEU A 139 26.36 27.16 -25.69
CA LEU A 139 26.89 27.51 -24.38
C LEU A 139 25.79 27.48 -23.30
N PHE A 140 24.64 28.11 -23.54
CA PHE A 140 23.53 28.09 -22.59
C PHE A 140 22.98 26.67 -22.39
N THR A 141 22.85 25.88 -23.45
CA THR A 141 22.47 24.46 -23.34
C THR A 141 23.46 23.70 -22.48
N PHE A 142 24.76 23.87 -22.69
CA PHE A 142 25.79 23.22 -21.88
C PHE A 142 25.76 23.65 -20.41
N LEU A 143 25.57 24.95 -20.14
CA LEU A 143 25.51 25.48 -18.78
C LEU A 143 24.26 25.03 -18.02
N LEU A 144 23.12 24.90 -18.72
CA LEU A 144 21.83 24.47 -18.15
C LEU A 144 21.71 22.94 -18.03
N LEU A 145 22.45 22.18 -18.83
CA LEU A 145 22.35 20.72 -18.85
C LEU A 145 22.49 20.08 -17.45
N PRO A 146 23.46 20.46 -16.59
CA PRO A 146 23.55 19.91 -15.25
C PRO A 146 22.36 20.28 -14.36
N THR A 147 21.76 21.46 -14.52
CA THR A 147 20.54 21.86 -13.80
C THR A 147 19.34 21.03 -14.26
N ILE A 148 19.20 20.81 -15.58
CA ILE A 148 18.14 19.99 -16.16
C ILE A 148 18.28 18.53 -15.70
N LEU A 149 19.49 17.97 -15.75
CA LEU A 149 19.74 16.61 -15.28
C LEU A 149 19.43 16.45 -13.79
N LEU A 150 19.80 17.44 -12.97
CA LEU A 150 19.48 17.45 -11.54
C LEU A 150 17.97 17.52 -11.30
N ALA A 151 17.25 18.35 -12.05
CA ALA A 151 15.79 18.45 -11.96
C ALA A 151 15.09 17.16 -12.38
N VAL A 152 15.54 16.53 -13.47
CA VAL A 152 15.00 15.26 -13.97
C VAL A 152 15.29 14.12 -12.98
N SER A 153 16.51 14.03 -12.44
CA SER A 153 16.86 12.97 -11.48
C SER A 153 16.09 13.07 -10.17
N HIS A 154 15.78 14.28 -9.72
CA HIS A 154 15.00 14.52 -8.50
C HIS A 154 13.49 14.57 -8.75
N TRP A 155 13.03 14.54 -10.01
CA TRP A 155 11.61 14.63 -10.35
C TRP A 155 10.82 13.53 -9.64
N GLN A 156 11.27 12.28 -9.71
CA GLN A 156 10.58 11.16 -9.08
C GLN A 156 10.48 11.29 -7.55
N ALA A 157 11.44 11.96 -6.89
CA ALA A 157 11.39 12.21 -5.45
C ALA A 157 10.45 13.38 -5.08
N ASN A 158 10.34 14.38 -5.97
CA ASN A 158 9.50 15.56 -5.79
C ASN A 158 8.06 15.35 -6.28
N ASP A 159 7.84 14.39 -7.17
CA ASP A 159 6.53 14.04 -7.70
C ASP A 159 5.73 13.24 -6.65
N GLN A 160 5.00 14.00 -5.83
CA GLN A 160 4.08 13.47 -4.82
C GLN A 160 2.65 13.35 -5.36
N SER A 161 2.43 13.50 -6.67
CA SER A 161 1.08 13.56 -7.26
C SER A 161 0.30 12.25 -7.14
N ALA A 162 1.01 11.12 -7.02
CA ALA A 162 0.44 9.79 -6.89
C ALA A 162 0.48 9.23 -5.45
N THR A 163 1.05 9.95 -4.49
CA THR A 163 1.32 9.43 -3.15
C THR A 163 0.63 10.27 -2.07
N ASN A 164 -0.43 9.73 -1.48
CA ASN A 164 -1.04 10.29 -0.27
C ASN A 164 -0.96 9.32 0.93
N PRO A 165 0.26 8.96 1.38
CA PRO A 165 0.45 7.92 2.39
C PRO A 165 -0.21 8.27 3.73
N LEU A 166 -0.23 9.55 4.10
CA LEU A 166 -0.84 10.00 5.37
C LEU A 166 -2.36 9.98 5.35
N GLU A 167 -2.99 10.37 4.23
CA GLU A 167 -4.45 10.22 4.09
C GLU A 167 -4.85 8.76 4.04
N ARG A 168 -4.13 7.92 3.27
CA ARG A 168 -4.35 6.47 3.22
C ARG A 168 -4.24 5.85 4.61
N TRP A 169 -3.18 6.17 5.33
CA TRP A 169 -3.00 5.78 6.73
C TRP A 169 -4.19 6.23 7.59
N GLY A 170 -4.60 7.49 7.47
CA GLY A 170 -5.73 8.05 8.23
C GLY A 170 -7.04 7.33 7.93
N ARG A 171 -7.33 7.04 6.66
CA ARG A 171 -8.53 6.34 6.23
C ARG A 171 -8.56 4.90 6.74
N ALA A 172 -7.43 4.19 6.64
CA ALA A 172 -7.29 2.85 7.19
C ALA A 172 -7.46 2.82 8.71
N VAL A 173 -6.85 3.78 9.42
CA VAL A 173 -7.01 3.93 10.87
C VAL A 173 -8.48 4.15 11.27
N LEU A 174 -9.19 5.02 10.57
CA LEU A 174 -10.60 5.31 10.88
C LEU A 174 -11.55 4.15 10.48
N ALA A 175 -11.08 3.23 9.62
CA ALA A 175 -11.80 2.01 9.25
C ALA A 175 -11.58 0.84 10.24
N LEU A 176 -10.62 0.96 11.17
CA LEU A 176 -10.43 -0.03 12.22
C LEU A 176 -11.68 -0.14 13.11
N PRO A 177 -11.90 -1.29 13.78
CA PRO A 177 -13.03 -1.50 14.68
C PRO A 177 -12.83 -0.76 16.02
N LEU A 178 -12.66 0.55 15.97
CA LEU A 178 -12.53 1.42 17.15
C LEU A 178 -13.88 1.56 17.83
N ALA A 179 -13.89 1.52 19.16
CA ALA A 179 -15.09 1.73 19.96
C ALA A 179 -15.77 3.07 19.62
N GLU A 180 -17.10 3.10 19.71
CA GLU A 180 -17.90 4.30 19.47
C GLU A 180 -17.58 5.37 20.54
N GLY A 181 -17.41 6.62 20.11
CA GLY A 181 -17.10 7.72 21.04
C GLY A 181 -15.68 7.66 21.62
N ALA A 182 -14.81 6.81 21.09
CA ALA A 182 -13.46 6.65 21.60
C ALA A 182 -12.56 7.86 21.32
N ALA A 183 -11.47 7.93 22.06
CA ALA A 183 -10.44 8.93 21.91
C ALA A 183 -9.27 8.43 21.05
N ILE A 184 -8.81 9.23 20.08
CA ILE A 184 -7.50 9.04 19.44
C ILE A 184 -6.58 10.18 19.86
N LEU A 185 -5.53 9.85 20.59
CA LEU A 185 -4.48 10.80 20.97
C LEU A 185 -3.33 10.69 19.96
N ALA A 186 -3.25 11.65 19.04
CA ALA A 186 -2.30 11.67 17.92
C ALA A 186 -1.11 12.61 18.18
N ASP A 187 -0.06 12.50 17.38
CA ASP A 187 0.99 13.52 17.27
C ASP A 187 0.68 14.55 16.16
N SER A 188 1.60 15.48 15.91
CA SER A 188 1.44 16.52 14.89
C SER A 188 1.41 16.01 13.45
N GLU A 189 1.97 14.83 13.18
CA GLU A 189 1.98 14.24 11.84
C GLU A 189 0.65 13.52 11.58
N LYS A 190 0.19 12.71 12.53
CA LYS A 190 -1.00 11.87 12.40
C LYS A 190 -2.30 12.65 12.61
N ILE A 191 -2.28 13.78 13.32
CA ILE A 191 -3.49 14.57 13.54
C ILE A 191 -4.08 15.17 12.26
N ALA A 192 -3.24 15.60 11.32
CA ALA A 192 -3.68 16.31 10.13
C ALA A 192 -4.59 15.46 9.23
N PRO A 193 -4.20 14.24 8.80
CA PRO A 193 -5.08 13.39 8.00
C PRO A 193 -6.34 12.98 8.77
N LEU A 194 -6.23 12.67 10.07
CA LEU A 194 -7.38 12.25 10.88
C LEU A 194 -8.42 13.37 11.05
N LEU A 195 -7.99 14.59 11.40
CA LEU A 195 -8.89 15.74 11.51
C LEU A 195 -9.42 16.17 10.15
N TYR A 196 -8.63 16.09 9.09
CA TYR A 196 -9.11 16.38 7.75
C TYR A 196 -10.24 15.43 7.35
N LEU A 197 -10.02 14.12 7.47
CA LEU A 197 -11.03 13.10 7.14
C LEU A 197 -12.27 13.23 8.03
N GLN A 198 -12.10 13.54 9.32
CA GLN A 198 -13.22 13.75 10.23
C GLN A 198 -13.99 15.05 9.92
N ALA A 199 -13.31 16.19 9.82
CA ALA A 199 -13.95 17.50 9.71
C ALA A 199 -14.40 17.84 8.29
N ALA A 200 -13.65 17.40 7.27
CA ALA A 200 -13.95 17.69 5.87
C ALA A 200 -14.79 16.59 5.21
N GLU A 201 -14.53 15.32 5.53
CA GLU A 201 -15.22 14.17 4.90
C GLU A 201 -16.23 13.48 5.82
N GLY A 202 -16.29 13.84 7.11
CA GLY A 202 -17.28 13.28 8.04
C GLY A 202 -16.98 11.84 8.48
N LEU A 203 -15.76 11.33 8.32
CA LEU A 203 -15.40 9.99 8.77
C LEU A 203 -15.27 9.96 10.30
N ARG A 204 -15.99 9.03 10.94
CA ARG A 204 -15.95 8.82 12.41
C ARG A 204 -16.09 10.13 13.21
N PRO A 205 -17.20 10.88 13.02
CA PRO A 205 -17.44 12.12 13.76
C PRO A 205 -17.68 11.88 15.26
N ASP A 206 -17.91 10.62 15.65
CA ASP A 206 -18.03 10.18 17.04
C ASP A 206 -16.70 10.24 17.80
N LEU A 207 -15.56 10.12 17.11
CA LEU A 207 -14.25 10.03 17.76
C LEU A 207 -13.77 11.38 18.29
N ASP A 208 -13.19 11.38 19.49
CA ASP A 208 -12.45 12.53 20.01
C ASP A 208 -10.97 12.44 19.60
N ILE A 209 -10.62 13.12 18.51
CA ILE A 209 -9.27 13.14 17.96
C ILE A 209 -8.55 14.40 18.41
N SER A 210 -7.46 14.25 19.16
CA SER A 210 -6.80 15.40 19.80
C SER A 210 -5.27 15.29 19.86
N VAL A 211 -4.64 16.46 19.99
CA VAL A 211 -3.20 16.66 20.24
C VAL A 211 -3.05 17.50 21.49
N TRP A 212 -2.06 17.15 22.32
CA TRP A 212 -1.79 17.80 23.58
C TRP A 212 -0.35 18.37 23.61
N PRO A 213 -0.09 19.42 24.39
CA PRO A 213 1.14 20.21 24.28
C PRO A 213 2.40 19.46 24.77
N ASP A 214 2.24 18.50 25.67
CA ASP A 214 3.34 17.76 26.29
C ASP A 214 2.87 16.39 26.80
N GLU A 215 3.82 15.51 27.13
CA GLU A 215 3.56 14.14 27.58
C GLU A 215 2.73 14.06 28.86
N ALA A 216 2.90 15.02 29.78
CA ALA A 216 2.13 15.06 31.02
C ALA A 216 0.65 15.34 30.75
N ALA A 217 0.35 16.25 29.82
CA ALA A 217 -1.01 16.51 29.36
C ALA A 217 -1.61 15.27 28.66
N TYR A 218 -0.86 14.59 27.79
CA TYR A 218 -1.32 13.31 27.22
C TYR A 218 -1.64 12.27 28.30
N ARG A 219 -0.74 12.10 29.29
CA ARG A 219 -0.94 11.15 30.39
C ARG A 219 -2.22 11.45 31.16
N ALA A 220 -2.44 12.71 31.52
CA ALA A 220 -3.65 13.14 32.22
C ALA A 220 -4.94 12.87 31.43
N GLN A 221 -4.89 13.00 30.09
CA GLN A 221 -6.03 12.70 29.23
C GLN A 221 -6.30 11.19 29.14
N VAL A 222 -5.27 10.36 29.05
CA VAL A 222 -5.43 8.89 29.11
C VAL A 222 -6.11 8.49 30.42
N ASP A 223 -5.57 8.92 31.56
CA ASP A 223 -6.12 8.56 32.88
C ASP A 223 -7.55 9.08 33.08
N GLY A 224 -7.80 10.34 32.73
CA GLY A 224 -9.11 10.96 32.88
C GLY A 224 -10.19 10.28 32.04
N ARG A 225 -9.88 9.91 30.79
CA ARG A 225 -10.81 9.29 29.84
C ARG A 225 -11.10 7.83 30.20
N ILE A 226 -10.07 7.06 30.55
CA ILE A 226 -10.25 5.67 31.02
C ILE A 226 -11.07 5.63 32.31
N ALA A 227 -10.83 6.55 33.25
CA ALA A 227 -11.63 6.65 34.48
C ALA A 227 -13.10 6.98 34.21
N GLN A 228 -13.42 7.63 33.10
CA GLN A 228 -14.78 7.92 32.63
C GLN A 228 -15.38 6.78 31.79
N GLY A 229 -14.65 5.69 31.56
CA GLY A 229 -15.08 4.56 30.74
C GLY A 229 -14.98 4.81 29.23
N GLN A 230 -14.28 5.86 28.79
CA GLN A 230 -14.04 6.12 27.39
C GLN A 230 -12.81 5.33 26.90
N SER A 231 -12.96 4.60 25.79
CA SER A 231 -11.84 3.89 25.16
C SER A 231 -10.81 4.87 24.60
N VAL A 232 -9.52 4.56 24.77
CA VAL A 232 -8.41 5.42 24.36
C VAL A 232 -7.45 4.66 23.46
N TYR A 233 -7.16 5.23 22.29
CA TYR A 233 -6.18 4.75 21.33
C TYR A 233 -5.08 5.79 21.13
N LEU A 234 -3.84 5.33 21.00
CA LEU A 234 -2.66 6.16 20.77
C LEU A 234 -2.19 6.02 19.33
N ALA A 235 -1.99 7.15 18.66
CA ALA A 235 -1.31 7.25 17.37
C ALA A 235 0.09 7.87 17.50
N ARG A 236 0.68 7.79 18.70
CA ARG A 236 2.02 8.32 19.04
C ARG A 236 2.58 7.64 20.27
N THR A 237 3.91 7.58 20.41
CA THR A 237 4.55 7.04 21.63
C THR A 237 4.22 7.87 22.87
N LEU A 238 3.84 7.20 23.96
CA LEU A 238 3.58 7.81 25.27
C LEU A 238 4.14 6.91 26.38
N PRO A 239 5.26 7.28 27.01
CA PRO A 239 5.88 6.46 28.05
C PRO A 239 5.10 6.50 29.38
N GLY A 240 5.34 5.53 30.26
CA GLY A 240 4.81 5.51 31.62
C GLY A 240 3.38 4.98 31.75
N LEU A 241 2.91 4.25 30.75
CA LEU A 241 1.64 3.52 30.77
C LEU A 241 1.82 2.06 31.21
N GLN A 242 3.01 1.50 30.96
CA GLN A 242 3.33 0.12 31.25
C GLN A 242 3.26 -0.18 32.75
N GLY A 243 2.70 -1.34 33.11
CA GLY A 243 2.48 -1.76 34.50
C GLY A 243 1.27 -1.11 35.19
N ILE A 244 0.64 -0.11 34.55
CA ILE A 244 -0.64 0.48 34.99
C ILE A 244 -1.77 0.02 34.07
N TYR A 245 -1.51 0.01 32.76
CA TYR A 245 -2.44 -0.42 31.72
C TYR A 245 -1.87 -1.57 30.91
N HIS A 246 -2.79 -2.29 30.27
CA HIS A 246 -2.54 -3.32 29.28
C HIS A 246 -2.59 -2.68 27.90
N LEU A 247 -1.49 -2.78 27.16
CA LEU A 247 -1.35 -2.15 25.85
C LEU A 247 -1.37 -3.20 24.76
N ARG A 248 -2.00 -2.88 23.63
CA ARG A 248 -2.11 -3.81 22.50
C ARG A 248 -2.24 -3.08 21.18
N SER A 249 -1.67 -3.65 20.13
CA SER A 249 -1.87 -3.13 18.79
C SER A 249 -3.29 -3.37 18.30
N LEU A 250 -3.87 -2.35 17.68
CA LEU A 250 -5.02 -2.45 16.79
C LEU A 250 -4.59 -1.79 15.47
N GLY A 251 -4.05 -2.60 14.58
CA GLY A 251 -3.27 -2.09 13.44
C GLY A 251 -2.15 -1.15 13.91
N PRO A 252 -1.96 0.03 13.26
CA PRO A 252 -0.93 1.00 13.65
C PRO A 252 -1.26 1.80 14.92
N LEU A 253 -2.44 1.61 15.53
CA LEU A 253 -2.80 2.25 16.80
C LEU A 253 -2.47 1.34 17.97
N THR A 254 -2.24 1.94 19.13
CA THR A 254 -2.11 1.20 20.40
C THR A 254 -3.32 1.51 21.29
N GLU A 255 -4.14 0.50 21.56
CA GLU A 255 -5.21 0.61 22.55
C GLU A 255 -4.62 0.61 23.96
N VAL A 256 -5.12 1.51 24.81
CA VAL A 256 -4.80 1.57 26.24
C VAL A 256 -5.99 1.05 27.03
N SER A 257 -5.82 -0.06 27.73
CA SER A 257 -6.91 -0.72 28.45
C SER A 257 -6.57 -1.01 29.91
N PRO A 258 -7.53 -0.89 30.84
CA PRO A 258 -7.33 -1.33 32.22
C PRO A 258 -7.42 -2.85 32.40
N ASN A 259 -7.85 -3.61 31.38
CA ASN A 259 -8.04 -5.05 31.46
C ASN A 259 -7.15 -5.81 30.46
N PRO A 260 -6.59 -6.98 30.82
CA PRO A 260 -5.84 -7.82 29.88
C PRO A 260 -6.78 -8.49 28.87
N ILE A 261 -6.26 -8.88 27.71
CA ILE A 261 -6.90 -9.90 26.86
C ILE A 261 -6.41 -11.26 27.34
N THR A 262 -7.33 -12.20 27.53
CA THR A 262 -6.99 -13.57 27.96
C THR A 262 -7.47 -14.63 26.97
N GLN A 263 -8.18 -14.22 25.93
CA GLN A 263 -8.71 -15.09 24.89
C GLN A 263 -8.34 -14.52 23.53
N LEU A 264 -7.92 -15.39 22.62
CA LEU A 264 -7.67 -14.98 21.24
C LEU A 264 -8.96 -14.44 20.62
N PRO A 265 -8.88 -13.37 19.82
CA PRO A 265 -10.04 -12.84 19.12
C PRO A 265 -10.62 -13.84 18.10
N ASN A 266 -11.94 -13.81 17.88
CA ASN A 266 -12.65 -14.76 17.01
C ASN A 266 -12.59 -14.45 15.49
N TYR A 267 -11.81 -13.46 15.05
CA TYR A 267 -11.67 -13.10 13.63
C TYR A 267 -10.56 -13.91 12.94
N LEU A 268 -10.32 -13.67 11.63
CA LEU A 268 -9.37 -14.38 10.75
C LEU A 268 -7.92 -14.35 11.30
N ILE A 269 -7.64 -15.25 12.24
CA ILE A 269 -6.32 -15.52 12.81
C ILE A 269 -5.93 -16.96 12.47
N THR A 270 -4.69 -17.14 12.06
CA THR A 270 -4.12 -18.48 11.87
C THR A 270 -3.49 -18.89 13.19
N GLN A 271 -4.08 -19.90 13.85
CA GLN A 271 -3.49 -20.48 15.05
C GLN A 271 -2.23 -21.24 14.68
N LEU A 272 -1.19 -21.05 15.47
CA LEU A 272 0.07 -21.76 15.31
C LEU A 272 0.11 -22.97 16.24
N PRO A 273 0.87 -24.02 15.88
CA PRO A 273 1.44 -24.91 16.89
C PRO A 273 2.17 -24.05 17.92
N THR A 274 2.11 -24.42 19.20
CA THR A 274 2.73 -23.63 20.26
C THR A 274 4.22 -23.41 20.00
N THR A 275 4.60 -22.19 19.60
CA THR A 275 5.99 -21.82 19.27
C THR A 275 6.57 -20.98 20.39
N HIS A 276 7.70 -21.42 20.94
CA HIS A 276 8.33 -20.80 22.11
C HIS A 276 9.58 -19.99 21.74
N PHE A 277 9.69 -18.81 22.35
CA PHE A 277 10.78 -17.87 22.23
C PHE A 277 11.24 -17.45 23.63
N GLY A 278 11.98 -18.34 24.30
CA GLY A 278 12.34 -18.16 25.71
C GLY A 278 11.07 -18.07 26.59
N PRO A 279 10.84 -16.97 27.33
CA PRO A 279 9.66 -16.81 28.18
C PRO A 279 8.38 -16.42 27.40
N LEU A 280 8.49 -16.09 26.11
CA LEU A 280 7.35 -15.72 25.27
C LEU A 280 6.87 -16.91 24.45
N THR A 281 5.56 -17.01 24.28
CA THR A 281 4.92 -17.98 23.41
C THR A 281 4.14 -17.24 22.34
N LEU A 282 4.32 -17.62 21.08
CA LEU A 282 3.52 -17.13 19.98
C LEU A 282 2.34 -18.07 19.76
N LEU A 283 1.11 -17.54 19.88
CA LEU A 283 -0.12 -18.33 19.84
C LEU A 283 -0.76 -18.36 18.45
N ALA A 284 -0.74 -17.21 17.77
CA ALA A 284 -1.39 -17.03 16.49
C ALA A 284 -0.78 -15.85 15.74
N TYR A 285 -1.16 -15.70 14.48
CA TYR A 285 -0.88 -14.51 13.70
C TYR A 285 -2.07 -14.14 12.82
N SER A 286 -2.10 -12.90 12.33
CA SER A 286 -3.01 -12.43 11.28
C SER A 286 -2.19 -11.69 10.21
N LEU A 287 -2.59 -11.86 8.95
CA LEU A 287 -1.91 -11.27 7.80
C LEU A 287 -2.86 -10.39 6.99
N GLU A 288 -2.37 -9.23 6.61
CA GLU A 288 -2.94 -8.33 5.61
C GLU A 288 -1.96 -8.28 4.44
N PRO A 289 -2.14 -9.09 3.37
CA PRO A 289 -1.20 -9.19 2.24
C PRO A 289 -0.87 -7.83 1.59
N VAL A 290 -1.82 -6.90 1.64
CA VAL A 290 -1.64 -5.47 1.39
C VAL A 290 -2.14 -4.75 2.63
N ALA A 291 -1.24 -4.08 3.36
CA ALA A 291 -1.62 -3.32 4.53
C ALA A 291 -2.52 -2.15 4.12
N ALA A 292 -3.67 -1.99 4.78
CA ALA A 292 -4.58 -0.90 4.46
C ALA A 292 -3.92 0.49 4.61
N VAL A 293 -2.93 0.59 5.51
CA VAL A 293 -2.19 1.82 5.82
C VAL A 293 -1.05 2.10 4.84
N ASP A 294 -0.57 1.10 4.11
CA ASP A 294 0.55 1.21 3.17
C ASP A 294 0.52 0.07 2.12
N GLU A 295 0.20 0.41 0.88
CA GLU A 295 0.11 -0.52 -0.26
C GLU A 295 1.47 -1.18 -0.60
N GLY A 296 2.57 -0.55 -0.21
CA GLY A 296 3.92 -1.08 -0.34
C GLY A 296 4.32 -2.04 0.78
N SER A 297 3.41 -2.36 1.70
CA SER A 297 3.68 -3.17 2.88
C SER A 297 2.64 -4.27 3.11
N THR A 298 3.06 -5.33 3.78
CA THR A 298 2.21 -6.38 4.35
C THR A 298 2.03 -6.10 5.83
N GLY A 299 0.78 -6.09 6.30
CA GLY A 299 0.47 -5.97 7.72
C GLY A 299 0.55 -7.33 8.38
N VAL A 300 1.28 -7.46 9.48
CA VAL A 300 1.37 -8.70 10.27
C VAL A 300 1.06 -8.40 11.72
N THR A 301 0.06 -9.07 12.29
CA THR A 301 -0.21 -9.02 13.73
C THR A 301 0.19 -10.33 14.37
N LEU A 302 1.12 -10.29 15.32
CA LEU A 302 1.57 -11.44 16.11
C LEU A 302 0.85 -11.43 17.46
N TYR A 303 0.32 -12.59 17.90
CA TYR A 303 -0.38 -12.72 19.17
C TYR A 303 0.49 -13.47 20.17
N TRP A 304 1.11 -12.71 21.06
CA TRP A 304 2.03 -13.22 22.05
C TRP A 304 1.37 -13.48 23.39
N GLN A 305 1.90 -14.42 24.16
CA GLN A 305 1.54 -14.63 25.56
C GLN A 305 2.79 -15.03 26.35
N ALA A 306 2.92 -14.55 27.58
CA ALA A 306 3.88 -15.05 28.55
C ALA A 306 3.14 -15.88 29.61
N ALA A 307 3.55 -17.14 29.81
CA ALA A 307 2.94 -18.01 30.82
C ALA A 307 3.33 -17.60 32.25
N GLU A 308 4.51 -17.00 32.40
CA GLU A 308 5.06 -16.51 33.67
C GLU A 308 5.53 -15.05 33.52
N ALA A 309 5.84 -14.40 34.64
CA ALA A 309 6.34 -13.03 34.63
C ALA A 309 7.70 -12.96 33.94
N VAL A 310 7.80 -12.10 32.92
CA VAL A 310 9.07 -11.85 32.22
C VAL A 310 9.83 -10.78 32.98
N ASN A 311 11.09 -11.02 33.34
CA ASN A 311 11.91 -10.01 34.03
C ASN A 311 12.73 -9.16 33.05
N ASP A 312 13.06 -9.74 31.89
CA ASP A 312 13.85 -9.08 30.86
C ASP A 312 12.97 -8.25 29.94
N VAL A 313 13.52 -7.12 29.50
CA VAL A 313 12.97 -6.38 28.37
C VAL A 313 13.46 -7.06 27.11
N LEU A 314 12.55 -7.61 26.31
CA LEU A 314 12.85 -8.28 25.05
C LEU A 314 12.29 -7.46 23.88
N HIS A 315 12.98 -7.52 22.75
CA HIS A 315 12.56 -6.98 21.47
C HIS A 315 12.14 -8.11 20.55
N VAL A 316 11.01 -7.92 19.87
CA VAL A 316 10.56 -8.79 18.79
C VAL A 316 11.14 -8.21 17.50
N SER A 317 11.81 -9.06 16.74
CA SER A 317 12.32 -8.77 15.40
C SER A 317 11.58 -9.63 14.40
N VAL A 318 11.04 -9.00 13.35
CA VAL A 318 10.31 -9.69 12.29
C VAL A 318 11.01 -9.39 10.96
N ARG A 319 11.20 -10.41 10.12
CA ARG A 319 11.72 -10.26 8.75
C ARG A 319 10.94 -11.15 7.79
N VAL A 320 11.10 -10.87 6.50
CA VAL A 320 10.56 -11.70 5.42
C VAL A 320 11.75 -12.19 4.57
N ILE A 321 11.74 -13.48 4.22
CA ILE A 321 12.72 -14.08 3.31
C ILE A 321 12.02 -14.65 2.08
N ASP A 322 12.67 -14.54 0.93
CA ASP A 322 12.28 -15.19 -0.32
C ASP A 322 12.85 -16.61 -0.38
N GLY A 323 12.17 -17.52 -1.06
CA GLY A 323 12.56 -18.94 -1.13
C GLY A 323 13.87 -19.25 -1.88
N VAL A 324 14.65 -18.25 -2.31
CA VAL A 324 15.78 -18.42 -3.25
C VAL A 324 17.16 -18.08 -2.64
N GLY A 325 17.28 -17.61 -1.40
CA GLY A 325 18.60 -17.59 -0.74
C GLY A 325 18.74 -16.78 0.54
N GLU A 326 19.84 -17.02 1.25
CA GLU A 326 20.20 -16.44 2.56
C GLU A 326 20.39 -14.90 2.59
N ASN A 327 20.22 -14.19 1.45
CA ASN A 327 20.48 -12.75 1.31
C ASN A 327 19.22 -11.93 0.99
N GLY A 328 18.05 -12.34 1.49
CA GLY A 328 16.82 -11.54 1.44
C GLY A 328 17.02 -10.15 2.07
N ARG A 329 16.50 -9.10 1.41
CA ARG A 329 16.55 -7.73 1.92
C ARG A 329 15.78 -7.63 3.24
N GLN A 330 16.51 -7.28 4.29
CA GLN A 330 16.05 -7.27 5.66
C GLN A 330 15.26 -6.00 5.98
N ALA A 331 13.99 -6.11 6.36
CA ALA A 331 13.44 -5.21 7.36
C ALA A 331 13.71 -5.87 8.71
N ILE A 332 14.66 -5.35 9.50
CA ILE A 332 14.81 -5.73 10.91
C ILE A 332 14.12 -4.64 11.71
N ILE A 333 12.93 -4.95 12.20
CA ILE A 333 12.25 -4.10 13.17
C ILE A 333 12.41 -4.76 14.53
N GLY A 334 13.52 -4.49 15.22
CA GLY A 334 13.65 -4.85 16.64
C GLY A 334 12.95 -3.79 17.49
N GLN A 335 11.75 -4.08 17.98
CA GLN A 335 10.94 -3.14 18.77
C GLN A 335 10.29 -3.83 19.97
N HIS A 336 9.82 -3.03 20.94
CA HIS A 336 8.89 -3.55 21.94
C HIS A 336 7.56 -3.94 21.26
N PRO A 337 6.87 -4.95 21.78
CA PRO A 337 5.54 -5.27 21.29
C PRO A 337 4.54 -4.12 21.45
N ALA A 338 3.42 -4.23 20.73
CA ALA A 338 2.32 -3.27 20.69
C ALA A 338 2.74 -1.90 20.13
N ASN A 339 3.34 -1.88 18.93
CA ASN A 339 3.88 -0.70 18.22
C ASN A 339 5.04 0.01 18.95
N ASN A 340 5.90 -0.72 19.67
CA ASN A 340 6.99 -0.19 20.50
C ASN A 340 6.56 0.44 21.85
N PHE A 341 5.40 0.07 22.38
CA PHE A 341 4.85 0.66 23.62
C PHE A 341 4.86 -0.25 24.83
N TYR A 342 4.85 -1.57 24.63
CA TYR A 342 4.60 -2.50 25.73
C TYR A 342 5.78 -3.42 25.97
N PRO A 343 6.73 -3.03 26.84
CA PRO A 343 7.90 -3.84 27.12
C PRO A 343 7.48 -5.14 27.82
N THR A 344 8.13 -6.24 27.46
CA THR A 344 7.78 -7.59 27.93
C THR A 344 7.83 -7.75 29.44
N ASN A 345 8.69 -7.00 30.13
CA ASN A 345 8.78 -7.03 31.58
C ASN A 345 7.61 -6.36 32.31
N ALA A 346 6.73 -5.69 31.59
CA ALA A 346 5.49 -5.15 32.12
C ALA A 346 4.30 -6.12 31.94
N TRP A 347 4.52 -7.26 31.27
CA TRP A 347 3.43 -8.15 30.94
C TRP A 347 2.91 -8.93 32.13
N GLN A 348 1.59 -9.13 32.17
CA GLN A 348 0.96 -10.00 33.15
C GLN A 348 0.94 -11.47 32.67
N PRO A 349 1.22 -12.44 33.56
CA PRO A 349 1.12 -13.86 33.21
C PRO A 349 -0.27 -14.22 32.65
N GLY A 350 -0.27 -14.88 31.49
CA GLY A 350 -1.48 -15.32 30.80
C GLY A 350 -2.16 -14.25 29.94
N GLU A 351 -1.68 -13.00 29.91
CA GLU A 351 -2.22 -12.00 29.00
C GLU A 351 -1.76 -12.23 27.55
N ILE A 352 -2.64 -11.91 26.61
CA ILE A 352 -2.35 -11.95 25.18
C ILE A 352 -2.07 -10.53 24.70
N VAL A 353 -0.93 -10.35 24.04
CA VAL A 353 -0.46 -9.07 23.50
C VAL A 353 -0.41 -9.14 21.97
N PRO A 354 -1.42 -8.56 21.30
CA PRO A 354 -1.37 -8.26 19.87
C PRO A 354 -0.25 -7.27 19.55
N ASP A 355 0.56 -7.61 18.57
CA ASP A 355 1.75 -6.87 18.17
C ASP A 355 1.80 -6.70 16.64
N TYR A 356 1.53 -5.48 16.17
CA TYR A 356 1.42 -5.17 14.74
C TYR A 356 2.75 -4.71 14.14
N HIS A 357 3.06 -5.25 12.96
CA HIS A 357 4.27 -4.98 12.19
C HIS A 357 3.91 -4.65 10.74
N LEU A 358 4.59 -3.66 10.18
CA LEU A 358 4.58 -3.39 8.74
C LEU A 358 5.84 -3.96 8.12
N LEU A 359 5.67 -4.93 7.23
CA LEU A 359 6.77 -5.56 6.51
C LEU A 359 6.77 -5.01 5.08
N PRO A 360 7.88 -4.42 4.59
CA PRO A 360 7.93 -3.96 3.21
C PRO A 360 7.64 -5.11 2.26
N ARG A 361 6.70 -4.91 1.33
CA ARG A 361 6.57 -5.78 0.16
C ARG A 361 7.85 -5.53 -0.64
N THR A 362 8.80 -6.46 -0.58
CA THR A 362 9.82 -6.52 -1.61
C THR A 362 9.06 -6.60 -2.93
N ALA A 363 9.48 -5.87 -3.97
CA ALA A 363 8.92 -6.06 -5.29
C ALA A 363 9.25 -7.51 -5.70
N VAL A 364 8.33 -8.42 -5.39
CA VAL A 364 8.46 -9.85 -5.62
C VAL A 364 8.34 -10.03 -7.11
N THR A 365 9.47 -10.16 -7.80
CA THR A 365 9.52 -10.45 -9.23
C THR A 365 9.40 -11.96 -9.52
N SER A 366 8.92 -12.77 -8.58
CA SER A 366 8.76 -14.22 -8.75
C SER A 366 7.73 -14.81 -7.79
N ASN A 367 6.79 -15.63 -8.27
CA ASN A 367 5.77 -16.41 -7.54
C ASN A 367 6.32 -17.34 -6.43
N THR A 368 7.09 -16.81 -5.49
CA THR A 368 7.72 -17.55 -4.41
C THR A 368 7.05 -17.15 -3.11
N ALA A 369 6.53 -18.15 -2.40
CA ALA A 369 5.99 -17.97 -1.07
C ALA A 369 7.04 -17.29 -0.18
N LEU A 370 6.63 -16.22 0.49
CA LEU A 370 7.47 -15.43 1.38
C LEU A 370 7.36 -16.00 2.79
N THR A 371 8.47 -16.36 3.42
CA THR A 371 8.45 -16.85 4.80
C THR A 371 8.69 -15.70 5.76
N VAL A 372 7.76 -15.48 6.69
CA VAL A 372 7.90 -14.58 7.82
C VAL A 372 8.68 -15.29 8.90
N GLN A 373 9.83 -14.70 9.26
CA GLN A 373 10.67 -15.16 10.35
C GLN A 373 10.63 -14.18 11.51
N VAL A 374 10.64 -14.73 12.72
CA VAL A 374 10.63 -13.97 13.97
C VAL A 374 11.83 -14.36 14.81
N ALA A 375 12.42 -13.38 15.49
CA ALA A 375 13.42 -13.58 16.53
C ALA A 375 13.06 -12.73 17.75
N VAL A 376 13.34 -13.24 18.94
CA VAL A 376 13.16 -12.52 20.21
C VAL A 376 14.49 -12.49 20.93
N ALA A 377 14.95 -11.30 21.29
CA ALA A 377 16.24 -11.11 21.96
C ALA A 377 16.24 -9.85 22.83
N PRO A 378 17.22 -9.68 23.75
CA PRO A 378 17.41 -8.41 24.44
C PRO A 378 17.63 -7.24 23.47
N PRO A 379 17.29 -5.99 23.88
CA PRO A 379 17.57 -4.80 23.11
C PRO A 379 19.04 -4.71 22.70
N PHE A 380 19.29 -4.15 21.52
CA PHE A 380 20.62 -3.96 20.94
C PHE A 380 21.39 -5.26 20.63
N THR A 381 20.72 -6.42 20.61
CA THR A 381 21.31 -7.66 20.10
C THR A 381 21.63 -7.51 18.61
N PRO A 382 22.90 -7.74 18.18
CA PRO A 382 23.27 -7.69 16.77
C PRO A 382 22.46 -8.66 15.91
N ALA A 383 22.14 -8.27 14.67
CA ALA A 383 21.25 -9.03 13.78
C ALA A 383 21.78 -10.43 13.42
N ASP A 384 23.11 -10.59 13.37
CA ASP A 384 23.82 -11.85 13.15
C ASP A 384 23.77 -12.80 14.36
N GLN A 385 23.38 -12.29 15.54
CA GLN A 385 23.22 -13.07 16.77
C GLN A 385 21.76 -13.42 17.07
N LEU A 386 20.82 -12.98 16.23
CA LEU A 386 19.39 -13.28 16.39
C LEU A 386 19.10 -14.73 15.98
N SER A 387 18.38 -15.45 16.85
CA SER A 387 17.87 -16.79 16.55
C SER A 387 16.51 -16.69 15.87
N TRP A 388 16.52 -16.78 14.53
CA TRP A 388 15.33 -16.69 13.69
C TRP A 388 14.57 -18.02 13.63
N GLN A 389 13.25 -17.95 13.72
CA GLN A 389 12.35 -19.09 13.52
C GLN A 389 11.28 -18.73 12.49
N ASP A 390 10.89 -19.70 11.65
CA ASP A 390 9.80 -19.55 10.69
C ASP A 390 8.45 -19.55 11.42
N VAL A 391 7.62 -18.56 11.13
CA VAL A 391 6.36 -18.33 11.85
C VAL A 391 5.15 -18.31 10.93
N ALA A 392 5.27 -17.73 9.73
CA ALA A 392 4.19 -17.72 8.77
C ALA A 392 4.74 -17.83 7.35
N VAL A 393 3.93 -18.34 6.44
CA VAL A 393 4.19 -18.30 5.00
C VAL A 393 3.14 -17.39 4.40
N ILE A 394 3.58 -16.26 3.85
CA ILE A 394 2.77 -15.40 3.00
C ILE A 394 2.86 -16.02 1.62
N GLU A 395 1.83 -16.77 1.24
CA GLU A 395 1.63 -17.08 -0.16
C GLU A 395 1.46 -15.75 -0.89
N THR A 396 2.39 -15.45 -1.80
CA THR A 396 2.16 -14.38 -2.77
C THR A 396 0.99 -14.87 -3.60
N ALA A 397 -0.22 -14.47 -3.22
CA ALA A 397 -1.40 -14.67 -4.02
C ALA A 397 -1.04 -14.22 -5.44
N ASP A 398 -1.43 -15.01 -6.43
CA ASP A 398 -1.21 -14.70 -7.84
C ASP A 398 -1.61 -13.24 -8.08
N ASP A 399 -0.61 -12.35 -8.21
CA ASP A 399 -0.79 -10.94 -8.57
C ASP A 399 -1.30 -10.80 -10.04
N ASP A 400 -1.80 -11.89 -10.63
CA ASP A 400 -2.41 -11.97 -11.96
C ASP A 400 -3.90 -12.38 -11.96
N THR A 401 -4.57 -12.62 -10.82
CA THR A 401 -6.04 -12.83 -10.80
C THR A 401 -6.85 -11.74 -10.10
N TRP A 402 -6.18 -10.73 -9.53
CA TRP A 402 -6.85 -9.50 -9.11
C TRP A 402 -5.88 -8.32 -9.19
N SER A 403 -5.74 -7.74 -10.37
CA SER A 403 -5.33 -6.35 -10.46
C SER A 403 -6.60 -5.51 -10.24
N PRO A 404 -6.84 -4.94 -9.05
CA PRO A 404 -7.82 -3.88 -8.95
C PRO A 404 -7.34 -2.81 -9.93
N THR A 405 -8.11 -2.56 -11.00
CA THR A 405 -7.97 -1.30 -11.69
C THR A 405 -8.06 -0.19 -10.63
N PRO A 406 -7.23 0.87 -10.74
CA PRO A 406 -7.25 1.94 -9.77
C PRO A 406 -8.69 2.39 -9.62
N ASN A 407 -9.17 2.36 -8.36
CA ASN A 407 -10.49 2.75 -7.93
C ASN A 407 -10.98 3.87 -8.85
N ARG A 408 -11.84 3.56 -9.83
CA ARG A 408 -12.34 4.61 -10.72
C ARG A 408 -13.08 5.52 -9.77
N LEU A 409 -12.59 6.75 -9.61
CA LEU A 409 -13.28 7.79 -8.86
C LEU A 409 -14.60 8.04 -9.59
N LEU A 410 -15.61 7.30 -9.18
CA LEU A 410 -16.97 7.45 -9.64
C LEU A 410 -17.61 8.46 -8.73
N ARG A 411 -18.46 9.33 -9.29
CA ARG A 411 -19.29 10.23 -8.49
C ARG A 411 -20.69 10.11 -9.03
N ALA A 412 -21.32 8.98 -8.71
CA ALA A 412 -22.66 8.66 -9.16
C ALA A 412 -23.59 8.59 -7.94
N GLN A 413 -24.63 9.40 -7.91
CA GLN A 413 -25.72 9.21 -6.95
C GLN A 413 -26.78 8.32 -7.59
N VAL A 414 -27.06 7.20 -6.97
CA VAL A 414 -28.05 6.21 -7.38
C VAL A 414 -29.04 6.06 -6.23
N GLY A 415 -30.18 6.74 -6.35
CA GLY A 415 -31.15 6.84 -5.25
C GLY A 415 -30.54 7.58 -4.06
N GLU A 416 -30.51 6.92 -2.90
CA GLU A 416 -29.85 7.43 -1.68
C GLU A 416 -28.35 7.09 -1.61
N ASN A 417 -27.84 6.24 -2.52
CA ASN A 417 -26.46 5.78 -2.50
C ASN A 417 -25.57 6.65 -3.39
N LEU A 418 -24.53 7.23 -2.81
CA LEU A 418 -23.45 7.92 -3.51
C LEU A 418 -22.30 6.95 -3.75
N ILE A 419 -22.14 6.45 -4.96
CA ILE A 419 -21.04 5.58 -5.35
C ILE A 419 -19.79 6.44 -5.63
N SER A 420 -18.75 6.25 -4.82
CA SER A 420 -17.45 6.93 -4.91
C SER A 420 -16.37 6.11 -5.63
N GLY A 421 -16.56 4.79 -5.73
CA GLY A 421 -15.60 3.87 -6.32
C GLY A 421 -16.23 2.56 -6.76
N ALA A 422 -15.61 1.92 -7.76
CA ALA A 422 -15.98 0.59 -8.22
C ALA A 422 -14.74 -0.19 -8.63
N THR A 423 -14.73 -1.48 -8.28
CA THR A 423 -13.70 -2.45 -8.65
C THR A 423 -14.38 -3.69 -9.22
N PHE A 424 -13.96 -4.11 -10.40
CA PHE A 424 -14.46 -5.27 -11.15
C PHE A 424 -13.39 -5.70 -12.17
N PRO A 425 -13.38 -6.96 -12.65
CA PRO A 425 -12.43 -7.40 -13.66
C PRO A 425 -12.68 -6.70 -15.01
N GLU A 426 -11.61 -6.37 -15.74
CA GLU A 426 -11.73 -5.75 -17.07
C GLU A 426 -12.29 -6.72 -18.11
N LYS A 427 -12.06 -8.02 -17.92
CA LYS A 427 -12.48 -9.11 -18.81
C LYS A 427 -13.13 -10.22 -18.01
N ILE A 428 -14.19 -10.80 -18.55
CA ILE A 428 -14.84 -11.98 -17.97
C ILE A 428 -15.30 -12.94 -19.08
N ARG A 429 -15.34 -14.24 -18.77
CA ARG A 429 -15.92 -15.25 -19.66
C ARG A 429 -17.46 -15.18 -19.67
N PRO A 430 -18.12 -15.62 -20.76
CA PRO A 430 -19.56 -15.82 -20.75
C PRO A 430 -19.96 -16.80 -19.63
N GLN A 431 -21.12 -16.55 -19.00
CA GLN A 431 -21.69 -17.39 -17.93
C GLN A 431 -20.86 -17.46 -16.64
N ALA A 432 -19.86 -16.59 -16.46
CA ALA A 432 -19.16 -16.44 -15.18
C ALA A 432 -19.77 -15.30 -14.35
N PRO A 433 -19.80 -15.45 -13.02
CA PRO A 433 -20.30 -14.39 -12.16
C PRO A 433 -19.36 -13.17 -12.21
N LEU A 434 -19.85 -12.03 -12.71
CA LEU A 434 -19.13 -10.77 -12.62
C LEU A 434 -19.28 -10.22 -11.21
N SER A 435 -18.21 -10.33 -10.43
CA SER A 435 -18.14 -9.76 -9.08
C SER A 435 -17.75 -8.28 -9.15
N LEU A 436 -18.53 -7.43 -8.48
CA LEU A 436 -18.29 -6.00 -8.37
C LEU A 436 -18.21 -5.60 -6.90
N LEU A 437 -17.18 -4.82 -6.57
CA LEU A 437 -17.03 -4.16 -5.29
C LEU A 437 -17.29 -2.67 -5.49
N LEU A 438 -18.35 -2.14 -4.90
CA LEU A 438 -18.69 -0.72 -4.97
C LEU A 438 -18.44 -0.08 -3.62
N THR A 439 -17.78 1.07 -3.61
CA THR A 439 -17.52 1.86 -2.42
C THR A 439 -18.22 3.20 -2.54
N GLY A 440 -18.75 3.71 -1.43
CA GLY A 440 -19.50 4.95 -1.44
C GLY A 440 -20.24 5.21 -0.14
N PHE A 441 -21.11 6.21 -0.14
CA PHE A 441 -21.86 6.64 1.03
C PHE A 441 -23.34 6.36 0.81
N GLY A 442 -23.99 5.62 1.71
CA GLY A 442 -25.39 5.22 1.52
C GLY A 442 -25.89 4.27 2.59
N THR A 443 -27.02 3.61 2.35
CA THR A 443 -27.56 2.58 3.25
C THR A 443 -27.42 1.20 2.62
N ALA A 444 -27.25 0.17 3.46
CA ALA A 444 -27.20 -1.22 2.99
C ALA A 444 -28.50 -1.66 2.32
N ASP A 445 -29.63 -1.10 2.79
CA ASP A 445 -30.99 -1.47 2.34
C ASP A 445 -31.45 -0.69 1.10
N ALA A 446 -30.72 0.36 0.69
CA ALA A 446 -31.08 1.13 -0.50
C ALA A 446 -30.82 0.30 -1.77
N ALA A 447 -31.87 0.13 -2.56
CA ALA A 447 -31.85 -0.64 -3.79
C ALA A 447 -30.83 -0.06 -4.79
N LEU A 448 -29.80 -0.84 -5.09
CA LEU A 448 -28.83 -0.58 -6.14
C LEU A 448 -28.97 -1.67 -7.20
N HIS A 449 -29.63 -1.33 -8.29
CA HIS A 449 -29.81 -2.23 -9.42
C HIS A 449 -28.63 -2.09 -10.37
N LEU A 450 -27.92 -3.18 -10.59
CA LEU A 450 -26.83 -3.26 -11.55
C LEU A 450 -27.32 -3.95 -12.82
N ARG A 451 -26.84 -3.51 -13.97
CA ARG A 451 -27.08 -4.19 -15.25
C ARG A 451 -25.95 -3.96 -16.24
N LEU A 452 -25.82 -4.87 -17.20
CA LEU A 452 -24.92 -4.74 -18.32
C LEU A 452 -25.66 -4.20 -19.55
N ARG A 453 -25.02 -3.30 -20.30
CA ARG A 453 -25.54 -2.76 -21.56
C ARG A 453 -24.46 -2.76 -22.63
N PRO A 454 -24.72 -3.21 -23.87
CA PRO A 454 -23.74 -3.14 -24.95
C PRO A 454 -23.27 -1.70 -25.20
N VAL A 455 -21.95 -1.52 -25.31
CA VAL A 455 -21.36 -0.21 -25.61
C VAL A 455 -21.62 0.17 -27.07
N THR A 456 -22.44 1.20 -27.29
CA THR A 456 -22.65 1.80 -28.61
C THR A 456 -21.86 3.12 -28.72
N THR A 457 -20.58 3.02 -29.09
CA THR A 457 -19.74 4.05 -29.75
C THR A 457 -19.90 5.54 -29.38
N ILE A 458 -19.87 5.93 -28.09
CA ILE A 458 -19.46 7.30 -27.67
C ILE A 458 -18.66 7.23 -26.35
N PRO A 459 -17.44 7.82 -26.25
CA PRO A 459 -16.69 7.87 -25.00
C PRO A 459 -17.31 8.87 -24.02
N ILE A 460 -17.48 8.47 -22.76
CA ILE A 460 -18.01 9.35 -21.71
C ILE A 460 -16.81 9.97 -20.98
N SER A 461 -16.61 11.27 -21.18
CA SER A 461 -15.81 12.09 -20.27
C SER A 461 -16.71 12.50 -19.10
N ASN A 462 -16.33 12.14 -17.88
CA ASN A 462 -16.94 12.70 -16.66
C ASN A 462 -16.11 13.92 -16.24
N PRO A 463 -16.65 15.15 -16.32
CA PRO A 463 -15.97 16.31 -15.76
C PRO A 463 -15.95 16.23 -14.23
N GLU A 464 -14.79 16.50 -13.63
CA GLU A 464 -14.55 16.63 -12.18
C GLU A 464 -15.39 17.74 -11.56
N PHE A 465 -15.90 17.58 -10.32
CA PHE A 465 -16.34 18.65 -9.39
C PHE A 465 -16.70 18.10 -7.97
N PRO A 466 -16.85 18.95 -6.90
CA PRO A 466 -16.42 18.77 -5.50
C PRO A 466 -17.34 17.86 -4.63
N PRO A 467 -16.97 17.55 -3.36
CA PRO A 467 -17.71 16.59 -2.52
C PRO A 467 -19.14 17.05 -2.15
N PRO A 468 -20.13 16.12 -2.13
CA PRO A 468 -21.46 16.36 -1.57
C PRO A 468 -21.52 16.19 -0.04
N SER A 469 -22.65 16.63 0.54
CA SER A 469 -22.91 16.79 1.99
C SER A 469 -22.92 15.46 2.79
N PRO A 470 -22.54 15.46 4.09
CA PRO A 470 -22.17 14.27 4.86
C PRO A 470 -23.33 13.70 5.69
N ILE A 471 -24.22 12.92 5.08
CA ILE A 471 -25.38 12.34 5.82
C ILE A 471 -25.40 10.80 5.81
N HIS A 472 -24.62 10.12 4.97
CA HIS A 472 -24.67 8.65 4.87
C HIS A 472 -23.33 7.99 5.21
N PRO A 473 -23.31 6.86 5.94
CA PRO A 473 -22.08 6.15 6.30
C PRO A 473 -21.39 5.58 5.05
N LEU A 474 -20.06 5.42 5.13
CA LEU A 474 -19.30 4.70 4.12
C LEU A 474 -19.77 3.23 4.11
N HIS A 475 -20.11 2.73 2.93
CA HIS A 475 -20.60 1.39 2.70
C HIS A 475 -19.85 0.72 1.57
N ILE A 476 -19.76 -0.61 1.67
CA ILE A 476 -19.21 -1.48 0.65
C ILE A 476 -20.37 -2.35 0.16
N TRP A 477 -20.76 -2.17 -1.10
CA TRP A 477 -21.75 -3.04 -1.73
C TRP A 477 -21.04 -4.08 -2.60
N ASN A 478 -21.34 -5.35 -2.35
CA ASN A 478 -20.96 -6.45 -3.23
C ASN A 478 -22.09 -6.68 -4.22
N GLY A 479 -21.77 -6.58 -5.51
CA GLY A 479 -22.68 -6.87 -6.61
C GLY A 479 -22.24 -8.11 -7.36
N TYR A 480 -23.21 -8.87 -7.84
CA TYR A 480 -22.99 -9.95 -8.80
C TYR A 480 -23.85 -9.68 -10.02
N LEU A 481 -23.25 -9.75 -11.20
CA LEU A 481 -23.95 -9.69 -12.47
C LEU A 481 -23.72 -10.97 -13.25
N ASP A 482 -24.79 -11.53 -13.78
CA ASP A 482 -24.71 -12.66 -14.70
C ASP A 482 -24.17 -12.17 -16.05
N SER A 483 -23.12 -12.82 -16.54
CA SER A 483 -22.53 -12.54 -17.85
C SER A 483 -23.07 -13.45 -18.96
N ASP A 484 -24.35 -13.85 -18.87
CA ASP A 484 -25.10 -14.63 -19.88
C ASP A 484 -25.41 -13.79 -21.14
N LEU A 485 -24.40 -13.10 -21.65
CA LEU A 485 -24.48 -12.16 -22.75
C LEU A 485 -23.48 -12.56 -23.85
N PRO A 486 -23.77 -12.25 -25.13
CA PRO A 486 -22.84 -12.49 -26.23
C PRO A 486 -21.49 -11.80 -26.00
N PRO A 487 -20.38 -12.33 -26.54
CA PRO A 487 -19.08 -11.65 -26.48
C PRO A 487 -19.15 -10.22 -27.01
N GLY A 488 -18.52 -9.29 -26.30
CA GLY A 488 -18.55 -7.86 -26.61
C GLY A 488 -18.20 -6.97 -25.42
N LEU A 489 -18.12 -5.67 -25.64
CA LEU A 489 -17.89 -4.68 -24.60
C LEU A 489 -19.21 -4.19 -24.01
N TYR A 490 -19.32 -4.20 -22.68
CA TYR A 490 -20.52 -3.82 -21.95
C TYR A 490 -20.24 -2.71 -20.93
N ASP A 491 -21.11 -1.70 -20.88
CA ASP A 491 -21.18 -0.74 -19.79
C ASP A 491 -21.89 -1.39 -18.58
N ILE A 492 -21.28 -1.27 -17.41
CA ILE A 492 -21.90 -1.57 -16.12
C ILE A 492 -22.70 -0.34 -15.70
N ILE A 493 -24.02 -0.48 -15.59
CA ILE A 493 -24.94 0.61 -15.23
C ILE A 493 -25.50 0.37 -13.84
N GLY A 494 -25.37 1.34 -12.94
CA GLY A 494 -26.08 1.40 -11.66
C GLY A 494 -27.30 2.31 -11.72
N SER A 495 -28.45 1.82 -11.24
CA SER A 495 -29.71 2.57 -11.16
C SER A 495 -30.46 2.34 -9.83
N ALA A 496 -31.30 3.29 -9.44
CA ALA A 496 -32.02 3.28 -8.16
C ALA A 496 -33.21 2.29 -8.16
N GLU A 497 -33.72 2.01 -9.35
CA GLU A 497 -34.82 1.09 -9.64
C GLU A 497 -34.50 0.32 -10.92
N GLU A 498 -35.29 -0.70 -11.25
CA GLU A 498 -35.21 -1.35 -12.55
C GLU A 498 -35.46 -0.34 -13.68
N ALA A 499 -34.63 -0.38 -14.72
CA ALA A 499 -34.66 0.64 -15.78
C ALA A 499 -36.00 0.73 -16.54
N SER A 500 -36.83 -0.32 -16.49
CA SER A 500 -38.19 -0.34 -17.04
C SER A 500 -39.18 0.53 -16.26
N ASP A 501 -38.89 0.79 -14.99
CA ASP A 501 -39.82 1.40 -14.04
C ASP A 501 -39.55 2.91 -13.87
N ILE A 502 -38.43 3.39 -14.41
CA ILE A 502 -38.03 4.81 -14.35
C ILE A 502 -38.66 5.60 -15.50
N ASP A 503 -39.70 6.37 -15.18
CA ASP A 503 -40.38 7.27 -16.12
C ASP A 503 -39.50 8.49 -16.48
N CYS A 504 -39.07 8.56 -17.75
CA CYS A 504 -38.18 9.61 -18.25
C CYS A 504 -38.66 10.15 -19.59
N VAL A 505 -38.61 11.48 -19.74
CA VAL A 505 -38.93 12.18 -20.99
C VAL A 505 -37.63 12.74 -21.55
N ASP A 506 -37.31 12.42 -22.81
CA ASP A 506 -36.07 12.83 -23.50
C ASP A 506 -34.78 12.52 -22.71
N GLY A 507 -34.73 11.36 -22.05
CA GLY A 507 -33.57 10.90 -21.28
C GLY A 507 -33.36 11.62 -19.94
N ARG A 508 -34.32 12.44 -19.50
CA ARG A 508 -34.30 13.11 -18.19
C ARG A 508 -35.43 12.59 -17.30
N CYS A 509 -35.08 12.22 -16.08
CA CYS A 509 -35.99 11.62 -15.11
C CYS A 509 -36.20 12.59 -13.94
N ARG A 510 -37.43 12.69 -13.42
CA ARG A 510 -37.78 13.57 -12.29
C ARG A 510 -37.88 12.83 -10.95
N THR A 511 -38.21 11.55 -10.96
CA THR A 511 -38.31 10.66 -9.79
C THR A 511 -37.41 9.45 -9.99
N SER A 512 -36.89 8.87 -8.90
CA SER A 512 -36.05 7.66 -8.92
C SER A 512 -34.81 7.76 -9.84
N ALA A 513 -34.32 8.99 -10.02
CA ALA A 513 -33.28 9.31 -10.98
C ALA A 513 -31.88 9.05 -10.41
N SER A 514 -30.97 8.61 -11.28
CA SER A 514 -29.54 8.55 -11.00
C SER A 514 -28.83 9.79 -11.53
N TYR A 515 -27.91 10.36 -10.74
CA TYR A 515 -27.16 11.57 -11.07
C TYR A 515 -25.69 11.22 -11.27
N CYS A 516 -25.25 11.25 -12.53
CA CYS A 516 -23.91 10.85 -12.94
C CYS A 516 -23.02 12.08 -13.03
N GLY A 517 -22.49 12.52 -11.88
CA GLY A 517 -21.78 13.78 -11.73
C GLY A 517 -22.64 14.93 -11.17
N TRP A 518 -21.96 15.98 -10.69
CA TRP A 518 -22.57 17.11 -10.00
C TRP A 518 -23.46 17.95 -10.94
N MET A 519 -24.69 18.24 -10.51
CA MET A 519 -25.73 18.97 -11.27
C MET A 519 -26.10 18.34 -12.63
N SER A 520 -25.68 17.10 -12.89
CA SER A 520 -26.19 16.36 -14.05
C SER A 520 -27.71 16.25 -13.96
N PRO A 521 -28.45 16.38 -15.08
CA PRO A 521 -29.87 16.09 -15.05
C PRO A 521 -30.06 14.61 -14.65
N GLY A 522 -31.11 14.33 -13.88
CA GLY A 522 -31.43 12.96 -13.48
C GLY A 522 -31.60 12.05 -14.69
N ARG A 523 -30.99 10.86 -14.65
CA ARG A 523 -31.02 9.85 -15.72
C ARG A 523 -31.53 8.51 -15.21
N GLN A 524 -31.75 7.56 -16.12
CA GLN A 524 -32.16 6.19 -15.81
C GLN A 524 -31.07 5.34 -15.14
N GLY A 525 -29.81 5.80 -15.12
CA GLY A 525 -28.69 5.07 -14.54
C GLY A 525 -27.35 5.69 -14.89
N CYS A 526 -26.32 5.32 -14.15
CA CYS A 526 -24.95 5.79 -14.33
C CYS A 526 -24.03 4.67 -14.77
N VAL A 527 -23.19 4.95 -15.77
CA VAL A 527 -22.11 4.05 -16.15
C VAL A 527 -21.06 4.07 -15.05
N LEU A 528 -20.90 2.94 -14.36
CA LEU A 528 -19.92 2.72 -13.30
C LEU A 528 -18.61 2.17 -13.88
N GLY A 529 -18.65 1.56 -15.05
CA GLY A 529 -17.52 0.79 -15.55
C GLY A 529 -17.76 0.19 -16.93
N GLN A 530 -16.71 -0.39 -17.50
CA GLN A 530 -16.80 -1.19 -18.72
C GLN A 530 -16.12 -2.53 -18.48
N VAL A 531 -16.76 -3.60 -18.95
CA VAL A 531 -16.24 -4.97 -18.90
C VAL A 531 -16.34 -5.58 -20.30
N GLU A 532 -15.29 -6.28 -20.71
CA GLU A 532 -15.30 -7.08 -21.93
C GLU A 532 -15.71 -8.51 -21.60
N ILE A 533 -16.81 -8.98 -22.21
CA ILE A 533 -17.17 -10.40 -22.20
C ILE A 533 -16.50 -11.05 -23.40
N SER A 534 -15.58 -11.97 -23.14
CA SER A 534 -14.76 -12.62 -24.19
C SER A 534 -14.38 -14.05 -23.79
N GLY A 535 -13.99 -14.88 -24.76
CA GLY A 535 -13.68 -16.29 -24.52
C GLY A 535 -14.89 -17.22 -24.66
N VAL A 536 -14.82 -18.40 -24.03
CA VAL A 536 -15.80 -19.49 -24.18
C VAL A 536 -16.44 -19.83 -22.85
N ALA A 537 -17.75 -20.14 -22.88
CA ALA A 537 -18.48 -20.62 -21.72
C ALA A 537 -17.91 -21.95 -21.22
N LEU A 538 -17.76 -22.08 -19.90
CA LEU A 538 -17.24 -23.29 -19.27
C LEU A 538 -18.35 -24.33 -19.10
N PRO A 539 -18.19 -25.56 -19.61
CA PRO A 539 -19.13 -26.65 -19.29
C PRO A 539 -19.17 -26.94 -17.79
N GLU A 540 -20.34 -27.21 -17.21
CA GLU A 540 -20.51 -27.43 -15.76
C GLU A 540 -19.62 -28.53 -15.15
N THR A 541 -19.17 -29.48 -15.97
CA THR A 541 -18.34 -30.61 -15.53
C THR A 541 -16.83 -30.37 -15.70
N ALA A 542 -16.43 -29.24 -16.29
CA ALA A 542 -15.05 -28.98 -16.62
C ALA A 542 -14.27 -28.41 -15.42
N VAL A 543 -12.99 -28.77 -15.30
CA VAL A 543 -12.09 -28.23 -14.28
C VAL A 543 -11.37 -27.03 -14.86
N ASN A 544 -11.51 -25.87 -14.21
CA ASN A 544 -11.00 -24.60 -14.70
C ASN A 544 -9.60 -24.28 -14.16
N TYR A 545 -8.63 -24.12 -15.06
CA TYR A 545 -7.30 -23.60 -14.76
C TYR A 545 -7.20 -22.14 -15.21
N ALA A 546 -7.32 -21.23 -14.22
CA ALA A 546 -7.11 -19.79 -14.33
C ALA A 546 -7.90 -19.07 -15.45
N ASP A 547 -9.08 -19.57 -15.83
CA ASP A 547 -9.86 -19.10 -16.99
C ASP A 547 -9.09 -19.13 -18.33
N GLN A 548 -8.01 -19.92 -18.40
CA GLN A 548 -7.16 -20.07 -19.59
C GLN A 548 -7.33 -21.46 -20.22
N ILE A 549 -7.31 -22.51 -19.40
CA ILE A 549 -7.41 -23.90 -19.84
C ILE A 549 -8.49 -24.61 -19.03
N ALA A 550 -9.36 -25.36 -19.68
CA ALA A 550 -10.32 -26.22 -18.99
C ALA A 550 -10.07 -27.69 -19.30
N LEU A 551 -10.12 -28.54 -18.29
CA LEU A 551 -10.18 -29.99 -18.46
C LEU A 551 -11.64 -30.41 -18.65
N LEU A 552 -12.00 -30.93 -19.82
CA LEU A 552 -13.35 -31.41 -20.11
C LEU A 552 -13.58 -32.82 -19.58
N ASP A 553 -12.64 -33.73 -19.88
CA ASP A 553 -12.65 -35.11 -19.41
C ASP A 553 -11.25 -35.69 -19.28
N VAL A 554 -11.16 -36.76 -18.50
CA VAL A 554 -9.97 -37.60 -18.37
C VAL A 554 -10.41 -39.07 -18.45
N THR A 555 -9.69 -39.87 -19.22
CA THR A 555 -9.90 -41.32 -19.33
C THR A 555 -8.58 -42.05 -19.10
N THR A 556 -8.58 -43.07 -18.25
CA THR A 556 -7.42 -43.96 -18.04
C THR A 556 -7.67 -45.33 -18.65
N SER A 557 -6.64 -45.96 -19.20
CA SER A 557 -6.78 -47.30 -19.83
C SER A 557 -6.99 -48.43 -18.81
N GLU A 558 -6.45 -48.27 -17.61
CA GLU A 558 -6.47 -49.28 -16.54
C GLU A 558 -6.74 -48.63 -15.18
N THR A 559 -7.46 -49.36 -14.31
CA THR A 559 -7.71 -48.98 -12.91
C THR A 559 -6.87 -49.79 -11.92
N VAL A 560 -6.12 -50.79 -12.41
CA VAL A 560 -5.20 -51.62 -11.62
C VAL A 560 -3.81 -51.48 -12.19
N LEU A 561 -2.92 -50.83 -11.45
CA LEU A 561 -1.55 -50.55 -11.90
C LEU A 561 -0.64 -51.77 -11.63
N SER A 562 0.24 -52.08 -12.59
CA SER A 562 1.32 -53.06 -12.41
C SER A 562 2.65 -52.37 -12.16
N ALA A 563 3.39 -52.81 -11.13
CA ALA A 563 4.74 -52.31 -10.86
C ALA A 563 5.65 -52.53 -12.08
N GLY A 564 6.35 -51.48 -12.52
CA GLY A 564 7.20 -51.50 -13.72
C GLY A 564 6.44 -51.43 -15.06
N GLY A 565 5.10 -51.34 -15.03
CA GLY A 565 4.26 -51.13 -16.20
C GLY A 565 4.16 -49.66 -16.62
N SER A 566 3.07 -49.33 -17.30
CA SER A 566 2.76 -47.95 -17.69
C SER A 566 1.27 -47.66 -17.57
N LEU A 567 0.93 -46.43 -17.21
CA LEU A 567 -0.45 -45.93 -17.19
C LEU A 567 -0.70 -45.06 -18.42
N GLU A 568 -1.68 -45.41 -19.26
CA GLU A 568 -2.12 -44.54 -20.35
C GLU A 568 -3.27 -43.64 -19.87
N VAL A 569 -3.13 -42.34 -20.13
CA VAL A 569 -4.12 -41.33 -19.78
C VAL A 569 -4.42 -40.48 -21.00
N GLN A 570 -5.70 -40.25 -21.24
CA GLN A 570 -6.20 -39.36 -22.27
C GLN A 570 -6.96 -38.21 -21.61
N PHE A 571 -6.71 -37.00 -22.08
CA PHE A 571 -7.34 -35.76 -21.65
C PHE A 571 -8.01 -35.09 -22.84
N ASN A 572 -9.14 -34.44 -22.59
CA ASN A 572 -9.68 -33.45 -23.52
C ASN A 572 -9.61 -32.08 -22.87
N TRP A 573 -8.76 -31.21 -23.42
CA TRP A 573 -8.59 -29.83 -22.96
C TRP A 573 -9.41 -28.86 -23.80
N LEU A 574 -9.92 -27.80 -23.21
CA LEU A 574 -10.57 -26.69 -23.90
C LEU A 574 -9.76 -25.41 -23.65
N ALA A 575 -9.37 -24.73 -24.70
CA ALA A 575 -8.79 -23.40 -24.61
C ALA A 575 -9.90 -22.38 -24.28
N LEU A 576 -9.80 -21.68 -23.16
CA LEU A 576 -10.80 -20.69 -22.74
C LEU A 576 -10.47 -19.27 -23.23
N ALA A 577 -9.18 -18.97 -23.36
CA ALA A 577 -8.66 -17.65 -23.73
C ALA A 577 -7.40 -17.76 -24.60
N ASP A 578 -7.03 -16.67 -25.28
CA ASP A 578 -5.77 -16.56 -26.00
C ASP A 578 -4.63 -16.57 -24.97
N MET A 579 -3.67 -17.49 -25.14
CA MET A 579 -2.53 -17.62 -24.24
C MET A 579 -1.27 -17.05 -24.91
N ALA A 580 -0.56 -16.18 -24.20
CA ALA A 580 0.71 -15.63 -24.70
C ALA A 580 1.92 -16.55 -24.41
N ALA A 581 1.75 -17.54 -23.54
CA ALA A 581 2.81 -18.39 -23.03
C ALA A 581 2.54 -19.89 -23.27
N ASP A 582 3.62 -20.67 -23.27
CA ASP A 582 3.62 -22.11 -23.48
C ASP A 582 3.72 -22.87 -22.16
N TYR A 583 2.57 -23.28 -21.64
CA TYR A 583 2.46 -24.07 -20.42
C TYR A 583 2.83 -25.54 -20.68
N THR A 584 3.57 -26.09 -19.74
CA THR A 584 3.92 -27.50 -19.61
C THR A 584 2.88 -28.18 -18.73
N LEU A 585 2.31 -29.28 -19.23
CA LEU A 585 1.49 -30.18 -18.45
C LEU A 585 2.40 -31.09 -17.62
N PHE A 586 2.15 -31.21 -16.32
CA PHE A 586 2.74 -32.25 -15.48
C PHE A 586 1.68 -33.27 -15.08
N LEU A 587 2.09 -34.53 -15.12
CA LEU A 587 1.32 -35.69 -14.69
C LEU A 587 2.15 -36.44 -13.67
N GLN A 588 1.63 -36.66 -12.48
CA GLN A 588 2.32 -37.42 -11.42
C GLN A 588 1.40 -38.49 -10.85
N VAL A 589 1.86 -39.73 -10.84
CA VAL A 589 1.23 -40.83 -10.11
C VAL A 589 1.88 -40.88 -8.74
N VAL A 590 1.10 -40.66 -7.68
CA VAL A 590 1.57 -40.61 -6.30
C VAL A 590 0.89 -41.65 -5.43
N ASP A 591 1.61 -42.18 -4.45
CA ASP A 591 1.04 -43.11 -3.45
C ASP A 591 0.30 -42.36 -2.33
N ALA A 592 -0.20 -43.12 -1.34
CA ALA A 592 -0.88 -42.58 -0.17
C ALA A 592 0.01 -41.74 0.77
N GLN A 593 1.33 -41.71 0.57
CA GLN A 593 2.30 -40.87 1.28
C GLN A 593 2.85 -39.74 0.38
N ASP A 594 2.17 -39.42 -0.73
CA ASP A 594 2.57 -38.42 -1.73
C ASP A 594 3.93 -38.71 -2.40
N ARG A 595 4.40 -39.96 -2.39
CA ARG A 595 5.61 -40.35 -3.11
C ARG A 595 5.31 -40.56 -4.58
N ILE A 596 6.06 -39.88 -5.45
CA ILE A 596 5.93 -39.99 -6.91
C ILE A 596 6.49 -41.34 -7.36
N VAL A 597 5.66 -42.13 -8.04
CA VAL A 597 6.01 -43.44 -8.60
C VAL A 597 5.95 -43.48 -10.13
N GLY A 598 5.47 -42.41 -10.76
CA GLY A 598 5.50 -42.20 -12.20
C GLY A 598 5.26 -40.73 -12.51
N GLN A 599 5.94 -40.18 -13.52
CA GLN A 599 5.82 -38.77 -13.87
C GLN A 599 6.04 -38.53 -15.36
N VAL A 600 5.32 -37.56 -15.92
CA VAL A 600 5.55 -37.01 -17.26
C VAL A 600 5.36 -35.49 -17.22
N ASP A 601 6.31 -34.76 -17.81
CA ASP A 601 6.27 -33.32 -18.00
C ASP A 601 6.50 -33.01 -19.48
N SER A 602 5.54 -32.38 -20.15
CA SER A 602 5.68 -32.02 -21.56
C SER A 602 4.71 -30.91 -21.95
N TRP A 603 5.01 -30.19 -23.04
CA TRP A 603 3.95 -29.42 -23.70
C TRP A 603 2.83 -30.36 -24.19
N PRO A 604 1.63 -29.83 -24.43
CA PRO A 604 0.50 -30.65 -24.87
C PRO A 604 0.77 -31.39 -26.17
N VAL A 605 0.05 -32.49 -26.35
CA VAL A 605 0.15 -33.36 -27.52
C VAL A 605 1.60 -33.83 -27.69
N GLN A 606 2.14 -34.43 -26.62
CA GLN A 606 3.49 -34.99 -26.57
C GLN A 606 4.58 -34.00 -27.02
N GLY A 607 4.48 -32.75 -26.60
CA GLY A 607 5.47 -31.71 -26.89
C GLY A 607 5.24 -30.94 -28.19
N THR A 608 4.16 -31.24 -28.94
CA THR A 608 3.97 -30.72 -30.31
C THR A 608 2.92 -29.62 -30.45
N ARG A 609 2.12 -29.37 -29.40
CA ARG A 609 1.05 -28.37 -29.42
C ARG A 609 1.19 -27.38 -28.26
N PRO A 610 2.18 -26.45 -28.31
CA PRO A 610 2.34 -25.38 -27.33
C PRO A 610 1.05 -24.57 -27.12
N THR A 611 0.77 -24.19 -25.87
CA THR A 611 -0.50 -23.53 -25.50
C THR A 611 -0.65 -22.14 -26.11
N SER A 612 0.44 -21.43 -26.45
CA SER A 612 0.31 -20.14 -27.13
C SER A 612 -0.25 -20.24 -28.55
N GLY A 613 -0.29 -21.46 -29.11
CA GLY A 613 -0.87 -21.75 -30.42
C GLY A 613 -2.33 -22.22 -30.36
N TRP A 614 -2.93 -22.29 -29.18
CA TRP A 614 -4.33 -22.69 -28.99
C TRP A 614 -5.25 -21.51 -29.25
N GLN A 615 -6.36 -21.75 -29.92
CA GLN A 615 -7.40 -20.75 -30.14
C GLN A 615 -8.53 -20.89 -29.12
N PRO A 616 -9.10 -19.81 -28.58
CA PRO A 616 -10.27 -19.87 -27.71
C PRO A 616 -11.40 -20.70 -28.33
N GLY A 617 -11.87 -21.71 -27.60
CA GLY A 617 -12.87 -22.69 -28.03
C GLY A 617 -12.32 -23.93 -28.73
N GLU A 618 -11.02 -23.98 -29.02
CA GLU A 618 -10.36 -25.18 -29.52
C GLU A 618 -10.40 -26.27 -28.43
N THR A 619 -10.79 -27.49 -28.81
CA THR A 619 -10.68 -28.68 -27.97
C THR A 619 -9.45 -29.48 -28.41
N ILE A 620 -8.55 -29.75 -27.47
CA ILE A 620 -7.28 -30.41 -27.69
C ILE A 620 -7.32 -31.80 -27.03
N PRO A 621 -7.49 -32.88 -27.82
CA PRO A 621 -7.30 -34.23 -27.33
C PRO A 621 -5.81 -34.49 -27.10
N ASP A 622 -5.47 -35.03 -25.95
CA ASP A 622 -4.10 -35.21 -25.51
C ASP A 622 -3.89 -36.55 -24.80
N SER A 623 -2.82 -37.27 -25.15
CA SER A 623 -2.60 -38.66 -24.72
C SER A 623 -1.17 -38.88 -24.25
N TYR A 624 -1.04 -39.45 -23.06
CA TYR A 624 0.22 -39.70 -22.38
C TYR A 624 0.35 -41.14 -21.90
N THR A 625 1.57 -41.65 -21.95
CA THR A 625 1.96 -42.93 -21.34
C THR A 625 2.93 -42.63 -20.21
N ILE A 626 2.50 -42.84 -18.97
CA ILE A 626 3.29 -42.58 -17.76
C ILE A 626 3.99 -43.88 -17.35
N PRO A 627 5.33 -43.96 -17.42
CA PRO A 627 6.06 -45.12 -16.93
C PRO A 627 5.96 -45.20 -15.39
N LEU A 628 5.76 -46.41 -14.87
CA LEU A 628 5.57 -46.68 -13.45
C LEU A 628 6.78 -47.37 -12.83
N SER A 629 7.10 -47.03 -11.59
CA SER A 629 8.25 -47.61 -10.87
C SER A 629 8.04 -49.12 -10.61
N PRO A 630 9.08 -49.96 -10.79
CA PRO A 630 9.03 -51.38 -10.42
C PRO A 630 9.02 -51.59 -8.89
N GLU A 631 9.31 -50.55 -8.10
CA GLU A 631 9.35 -50.60 -6.64
C GLU A 631 8.04 -50.13 -5.99
N MET A 632 6.96 -49.99 -6.78
CA MET A 632 5.65 -49.55 -6.31
C MET A 632 5.06 -50.50 -5.26
N PRO A 633 4.82 -50.03 -4.02
CA PRO A 633 4.13 -50.83 -3.02
C PRO A 633 2.66 -51.09 -3.42
N PRO A 634 2.03 -52.19 -2.97
CA PRO A 634 0.60 -52.37 -3.13
C PRO A 634 -0.18 -51.27 -2.38
N GLY A 635 -1.15 -50.64 -3.03
CA GLY A 635 -1.98 -49.60 -2.43
C GLY A 635 -2.73 -48.78 -3.46
N ASP A 636 -3.46 -47.78 -2.98
CA ASP A 636 -4.16 -46.82 -3.82
C ASP A 636 -3.19 -45.72 -4.29
N TYR A 637 -3.36 -45.32 -5.53
CA TYR A 637 -2.55 -44.29 -6.19
C TYR A 637 -3.45 -43.18 -6.72
N ARG A 638 -2.96 -41.95 -6.69
CA ARG A 638 -3.65 -40.79 -7.24
C ARG A 638 -2.86 -40.24 -8.43
N LEU A 639 -3.59 -39.84 -9.47
CA LEU A 639 -3.04 -39.08 -10.57
C LEU A 639 -3.22 -37.59 -10.28
N LEU A 640 -2.10 -36.88 -10.12
CA LEU A 640 -2.05 -35.43 -10.04
C LEU A 640 -1.81 -34.87 -11.43
N VAL A 641 -2.58 -33.85 -11.79
CA VAL A 641 -2.54 -33.18 -13.08
C VAL A 641 -2.45 -31.69 -12.82
N GLY A 642 -1.58 -30.99 -13.55
CA GLY A 642 -1.55 -29.55 -13.50
C GLY A 642 -0.65 -28.95 -14.57
N TRP A 643 -0.62 -27.62 -14.59
CA TRP A 643 0.06 -26.84 -15.61
C TRP A 643 1.08 -25.92 -14.96
N TYR A 644 2.21 -25.69 -15.63
CA TYR A 644 3.21 -24.73 -15.18
C TYR A 644 3.99 -24.14 -16.35
N LEU A 645 4.62 -22.98 -16.16
CA LEU A 645 5.56 -22.43 -17.13
C LEU A 645 6.95 -23.03 -16.90
N LEU A 646 7.55 -23.62 -17.94
CA LEU A 646 8.88 -24.23 -17.83
C LEU A 646 9.97 -23.22 -17.43
N ALA A 647 9.79 -21.95 -17.81
CA ALA A 647 10.81 -20.91 -17.61
C ALA A 647 11.06 -20.56 -16.13
N ASP A 648 10.02 -20.59 -15.30
CA ASP A 648 10.06 -20.13 -13.90
C ASP A 648 9.36 -21.08 -12.91
N GLY A 649 8.74 -22.16 -13.38
CA GLY A 649 8.02 -23.12 -12.55
C GLY A 649 6.63 -22.66 -12.10
N ARG A 650 6.16 -21.48 -12.54
CA ARG A 650 4.89 -20.90 -12.12
C ARG A 650 3.72 -21.80 -12.51
N ARG A 651 2.95 -22.28 -11.53
CA ARG A 651 1.79 -23.15 -11.76
C ARG A 651 0.56 -22.34 -12.17
N LEU A 652 -0.29 -22.90 -13.02
CA LEU A 652 -1.59 -22.34 -13.36
C LEU A 652 -2.61 -22.73 -12.26
N PRO A 653 -3.24 -21.77 -11.56
CA PRO A 653 -4.14 -22.06 -10.46
C PRO A 653 -5.45 -22.69 -10.93
N LEU A 654 -6.06 -23.48 -10.05
CA LEU A 654 -7.33 -24.15 -10.29
C LEU A 654 -8.46 -23.37 -9.59
N LEU A 655 -9.43 -22.86 -10.35
CA LEU A 655 -10.43 -21.91 -9.85
C LEU A 655 -11.69 -22.58 -9.29
N ASP A 656 -12.09 -23.73 -9.84
CA ASP A 656 -13.36 -24.41 -9.50
C ASP A 656 -13.12 -25.84 -9.00
N GLY A 657 -12.36 -25.98 -7.92
CA GLY A 657 -11.92 -27.27 -7.39
C GLY A 657 -12.94 -28.01 -6.53
N ARG A 658 -13.98 -28.59 -7.15
CA ARG A 658 -14.49 -29.85 -6.60
C ARG A 658 -13.56 -30.97 -7.03
N VAL A 659 -12.67 -31.39 -6.13
CA VAL A 659 -11.89 -32.62 -6.26
C VAL A 659 -12.90 -33.76 -6.50
N ARG A 660 -12.97 -34.26 -7.74
CA ARG A 660 -13.64 -35.52 -8.01
C ARG A 660 -12.66 -36.64 -7.61
N PRO A 661 -13.09 -37.63 -6.82
CA PRO A 661 -12.25 -38.76 -6.42
C PRO A 661 -11.82 -39.61 -7.61
#